data_AF-A0A3B0JRP1-F1
#
_entry.id   AF-A0A3B0JRP1-F1
#
_cell.length_a   1.000
_cell.length_b   1.000
_cell.length_c   1.000
_cell.angle_alpha   90.00
_cell.angle_beta   90.00
_cell.angle_gamma   90.00
#
_symmetry.space_group_name_H-M   'P 1'
#
loop_
_entity.id
_entity.type
_entity.pdbx_description
1 polymer ?
#
loop_
_entity_poly.entity_id
_entity_poly.type
_entity_poly.pdbx_seq_one_letter_code
_entity_poly.pdbx_strand_id
1 'polypeptide(L)'
;MLYDCLERQEAADRCCGQARTSECLQTCRAAFEPSNASQGHVDIGSSCGDRNLDVVQCIHNHTDMAPLANAEQYLPCCAYSNKEHCRHTCRNLLHQNGTQVERSEVIFTRLEAAGCGTPLPHLPFWQCFLTVTRKLYVPAGGGLSSHRRVGGKAAEAVGEANHLGIDAAKRQCCEQASSHRCRHLCTQIFTSDWWETRASFDSECLEQPNERELRRCVESVDAPCELGCDGLSFCSNFNNRPTDLFRSCTAAHDAAAREDFLMLQKRGFVRVLGQELFIKNTTSCAPDKWQALVCALQLQPCTRMGLFNGICSEDCHELLEECLDWTRQQKRPQAICSRLQPSAEEDEEPLPCITLRSYLRKEPRNAVGPYGLTSPCSKKPCNASEVCVLQRRGDIQGYACIPGCSLGQASSLIVPFGAYVRLGKSNIHTKSDVGQPLSAEHIVCSCGLQGHLEQCQPLPSYTHAHCTLPGGRSFRHGSSFYLECNLCSCFAGEITCTKKQCRLPGFTDSSYTSLPCNCAAHYVPVCGSNGNTYPSACVAKCHMPEGNYVYGACNARNACQAAAPNSCPQGTQCLDKRKVCLASMQRPCQQYVCVNASATNCSSYHQGEVCDTEGRTHANACDLLREYPSGQVAYWSACQSNRASPSPVCGINGVTYRSIFAARAEYVLADYVGRCREVGLLASEMGRRCRTVQCPAPVSRNCRLIVPPGACCPLCAGGAFRIIYSRKQFDRAMYGLRAQNSTLLTLHGVLQQLDGLVQVNECQLTGFLTMEVGIFVALVPSSSIKRPTRLQLEACAREAEKISSLINAQPPRITTNLALSCLTVSHLLEPTPNGAKLHGSRAILLVPLTLFLVCNIVVSSYIIKY
;
A
#
# COMPACT_ATOMS: atom_id res chain seq x y z
N MET A 1 2.68 -36.67 5.54
CA MET A 1 3.04 -38.03 6.00
C MET A 1 1.82 -38.95 6.18
N LEU A 2 0.85 -38.68 7.07
CA LEU A 2 -0.36 -39.54 7.20
C LEU A 2 -1.39 -39.31 6.07
N TYR A 3 -1.60 -38.05 5.68
CA TYR A 3 -2.54 -37.67 4.62
C TYR A 3 -2.10 -38.19 3.24
N ASP A 4 -0.81 -38.03 2.90
CA ASP A 4 -0.23 -38.55 1.65
C ASP A 4 -0.27 -40.08 1.57
N CYS A 5 -0.21 -40.77 2.71
CA CYS A 5 -0.31 -42.23 2.78
C CYS A 5 -1.74 -42.71 2.50
N LEU A 6 -2.74 -42.00 3.05
CA LEU A 6 -4.16 -42.27 2.80
C LEU A 6 -4.55 -42.01 1.34
N GLU A 7 -4.05 -40.92 0.75
CA GLU A 7 -4.33 -40.55 -0.64
C GLU A 7 -3.68 -41.53 -1.63
N ARG A 8 -2.45 -41.99 -1.35
CA ARG A 8 -1.77 -43.04 -2.14
C ARG A 8 -2.49 -44.38 -2.04
N GLN A 9 -3.00 -44.75 -0.87
CA GLN A 9 -3.73 -46.00 -0.67
C GLN A 9 -5.08 -45.97 -1.42
N GLU A 10 -5.78 -44.84 -1.39
CA GLU A 10 -7.02 -44.67 -2.13
C GLU A 10 -6.80 -44.65 -3.66
N ALA A 11 -5.68 -44.10 -4.13
CA ALA A 11 -5.28 -44.16 -5.53
C ALA A 11 -4.89 -45.59 -5.97
N ALA A 12 -4.17 -46.33 -5.12
CA ALA A 12 -3.82 -47.72 -5.36
C ALA A 12 -5.05 -48.61 -5.46
N ASP A 13 -6.04 -48.42 -4.58
CA ASP A 13 -7.29 -49.20 -4.64
C ASP A 13 -8.13 -48.86 -5.88
N ARG A 14 -8.16 -47.58 -6.28
CA ARG A 14 -8.84 -47.14 -7.52
C ARG A 14 -8.19 -47.69 -8.79
N CYS A 15 -6.86 -47.64 -8.90
CA CYS A 15 -6.16 -48.11 -10.09
C CYS A 15 -6.01 -49.63 -10.13
N CYS A 16 -5.55 -50.25 -9.05
CA CYS A 16 -5.26 -51.68 -9.02
C CYS A 16 -6.53 -52.54 -8.95
N GLY A 17 -7.64 -52.01 -8.40
CA GLY A 17 -8.92 -52.71 -8.39
C GLY A 17 -9.47 -53.06 -9.78
N GLN A 18 -8.95 -52.42 -10.84
CA GLN A 18 -9.33 -52.68 -12.24
C GLN A 18 -8.45 -53.74 -12.93
N ALA A 19 -7.46 -54.31 -12.24
CA ALA A 19 -6.56 -55.32 -12.80
C ALA A 19 -7.27 -56.66 -13.04
N ARG A 20 -7.18 -57.16 -14.29
CA ARG A 20 -7.86 -58.39 -14.71
C ARG A 20 -7.04 -59.66 -14.47
N THR A 21 -5.76 -59.54 -14.13
CA THR A 21 -4.87 -60.67 -13.80
C THR A 21 -4.30 -60.48 -12.39
N SER A 22 -4.17 -61.57 -11.65
CA SER A 22 -3.63 -61.57 -10.28
C SER A 22 -2.18 -61.11 -10.23
N GLU A 23 -1.40 -61.43 -11.26
CA GLU A 23 -0.01 -60.99 -11.41
C GLU A 23 0.09 -59.47 -11.55
N CYS A 24 -0.74 -58.88 -12.42
CA CYS A 24 -0.80 -57.42 -12.61
C CYS A 24 -1.33 -56.69 -11.35
N LEU A 25 -2.31 -57.26 -10.64
CA LEU A 25 -2.84 -56.71 -9.40
C LEU A 25 -1.76 -56.60 -8.31
N GLN A 26 -0.90 -57.62 -8.20
CA GLN A 26 0.19 -57.65 -7.21
C GLN A 26 1.29 -56.65 -7.56
N THR A 27 1.76 -56.59 -8.82
CA THR A 27 2.73 -55.58 -9.26
C THR A 27 2.19 -54.16 -9.19
N CYS A 28 0.88 -53.96 -9.45
CA CYS A 28 0.24 -52.66 -9.34
C CYS A 28 0.26 -52.15 -7.89
N ARG A 29 -0.12 -52.99 -6.91
CA ARG A 29 -0.13 -52.59 -5.50
C ARG A 29 1.28 -52.31 -4.98
N ALA A 30 2.27 -53.11 -5.39
CA ALA A 30 3.67 -52.89 -5.08
C ALA A 30 4.20 -51.54 -5.62
N ALA A 31 3.64 -51.01 -6.70
CA ALA A 31 4.04 -49.71 -7.26
C ALA A 31 3.68 -48.50 -6.37
N PHE A 32 2.69 -48.66 -5.48
CA PHE A 32 2.22 -47.61 -4.57
C PHE A 32 2.78 -47.74 -3.13
N GLU A 33 3.52 -48.81 -2.81
CA GLU A 33 4.18 -48.96 -1.51
C GLU A 33 5.44 -48.07 -1.41
N PRO A 34 5.73 -47.47 -0.24
CA PRO A 34 6.93 -46.65 -0.05
C PRO A 34 8.20 -47.50 -0.09
N SER A 35 9.14 -47.15 -0.97
CA SER A 35 10.37 -47.91 -1.18
C SER A 35 11.28 -47.91 0.05
N ASN A 36 11.43 -49.07 0.71
CA ASN A 36 12.59 -49.32 1.56
C ASN A 36 13.80 -49.67 0.68
N ALA A 37 15.00 -49.32 1.14
CA ALA A 37 16.27 -49.30 0.41
C ALA A 37 16.78 -50.64 -0.18
N SER A 38 15.93 -51.66 -0.32
CA SER A 38 16.28 -53.00 -0.78
C SER A 38 15.26 -53.65 -1.72
N GLN A 39 14.28 -52.91 -2.26
CA GLN A 39 13.36 -53.46 -3.28
C GLN A 39 13.81 -53.05 -4.68
N GLY A 40 14.17 -54.06 -5.48
CA GLY A 40 14.49 -53.91 -6.89
C GLY A 40 13.28 -53.45 -7.73
N HIS A 41 13.59 -52.88 -8.89
CA HIS A 41 12.66 -52.31 -9.86
C HIS A 41 11.45 -53.23 -10.14
N VAL A 42 10.23 -52.71 -9.98
CA VAL A 42 8.98 -53.40 -10.37
C VAL A 42 8.74 -53.14 -11.86
N ASP A 43 8.85 -54.16 -12.71
CA ASP A 43 8.61 -54.03 -14.16
C ASP A 43 7.12 -54.23 -14.48
N ILE A 44 6.38 -53.12 -14.45
CA ILE A 44 4.92 -53.10 -14.63
C ILE A 44 4.54 -53.45 -16.07
N GLY A 45 5.40 -53.14 -17.05
CA GLY A 45 5.11 -53.34 -18.47
C GLY A 45 5.13 -54.81 -18.88
N SER A 46 6.02 -55.63 -18.30
CA SER A 46 6.08 -57.06 -18.58
C SER A 46 4.99 -57.86 -17.85
N SER A 47 4.62 -57.45 -16.64
CA SER A 47 3.66 -58.19 -15.79
C SER A 47 2.19 -57.80 -16.03
N CYS A 48 1.94 -56.57 -16.48
CA CYS A 48 0.64 -56.14 -16.98
C CYS A 48 0.68 -56.08 -18.50
N GLY A 49 0.50 -57.23 -19.18
CA GLY A 49 0.41 -57.26 -20.65
C GLY A 49 -0.74 -56.41 -21.22
N ASP A 50 -0.87 -56.36 -22.55
CA ASP A 50 -1.79 -55.46 -23.31
C ASP A 50 -3.27 -55.45 -22.86
N ARG A 51 -3.69 -56.47 -22.10
CA ARG A 51 -5.05 -56.63 -21.59
C ARG A 51 -5.40 -55.75 -20.39
N ASN A 52 -4.40 -55.10 -19.77
CA ASN A 52 -4.56 -54.21 -18.61
C ASN A 52 -3.96 -52.82 -18.85
N LEU A 53 -3.94 -52.33 -20.10
CA LEU A 53 -3.45 -50.99 -20.46
C LEU A 53 -4.09 -49.88 -19.62
N ASP A 54 -5.37 -50.02 -19.29
CA ASP A 54 -6.15 -49.10 -18.47
C ASP A 54 -5.53 -48.92 -17.07
N VAL A 55 -5.06 -50.03 -16.48
CA VAL A 55 -4.40 -50.06 -15.17
C VAL A 55 -3.00 -49.49 -15.26
N VAL A 56 -2.24 -49.87 -16.30
CA VAL A 56 -0.90 -49.32 -16.54
C VAL A 56 -0.96 -47.81 -16.70
N GLN A 57 -1.94 -47.29 -17.45
CA GLN A 57 -2.13 -45.87 -17.68
C GLN A 57 -2.64 -45.13 -16.43
N CYS A 58 -3.45 -45.79 -15.59
CA CYS A 58 -3.87 -45.27 -14.29
C CYS A 58 -2.68 -45.16 -13.32
N ILE A 59 -1.83 -46.20 -13.24
CA ILE A 59 -0.60 -46.18 -12.45
C ILE A 59 0.30 -45.04 -12.94
N HIS A 60 0.54 -44.94 -14.25
CA HIS A 60 1.37 -43.90 -14.85
C HIS A 60 0.85 -42.50 -14.45
N ASN A 61 -0.45 -42.23 -14.60
CA ASN A 61 -1.06 -40.95 -14.22
C ASN A 61 -0.97 -40.60 -12.71
N HIS A 62 -0.97 -41.60 -11.82
CA HIS A 62 -0.94 -41.40 -10.37
C HIS A 62 0.46 -41.54 -9.74
N THR A 63 1.42 -42.13 -10.46
CA THR A 63 2.80 -42.32 -10.00
C THR A 63 3.83 -41.49 -10.79
N ASP A 64 3.40 -40.74 -11.81
CA ASP A 64 4.25 -39.86 -12.62
C ASP A 64 4.69 -38.57 -11.90
N MET A 65 5.79 -38.67 -11.17
CA MET A 65 6.96 -37.90 -11.61
C MET A 65 7.76 -38.82 -12.52
N ALA A 66 7.81 -38.49 -13.81
CA ALA A 66 8.36 -39.35 -14.85
C ALA A 66 9.76 -39.90 -14.46
N PRO A 67 10.02 -41.21 -14.67
CA PRO A 67 11.37 -41.73 -14.56
C PRO A 67 12.33 -41.00 -15.51
N LEU A 68 13.56 -40.75 -15.05
CA LEU A 68 14.61 -40.14 -15.88
C LEU A 68 15.01 -41.09 -17.00
N ALA A 69 14.36 -40.97 -18.16
CA ALA A 69 14.65 -41.82 -19.30
C ALA A 69 16.08 -41.62 -19.87
N ASN A 70 16.78 -40.53 -19.51
CA ASN A 70 18.20 -40.30 -19.84
C ASN A 70 18.83 -39.27 -18.87
N ALA A 71 19.60 -39.75 -17.89
CA ALA A 71 20.33 -38.91 -16.93
C ALA A 71 21.35 -37.95 -17.62
N GLU A 72 21.84 -38.33 -18.80
CA GLU A 72 22.78 -37.54 -19.61
C GLU A 72 22.24 -36.18 -20.05
N GLN A 73 20.91 -36.04 -20.20
CA GLN A 73 20.29 -34.78 -20.63
C GLN A 73 20.32 -33.68 -19.56
N TYR A 74 20.52 -34.06 -18.30
CA TYR A 74 20.50 -33.16 -17.15
C TYR A 74 21.90 -32.74 -16.69
N LEU A 75 22.96 -33.33 -17.26
CA LEU A 75 24.34 -32.98 -16.95
C LEU A 75 24.71 -31.50 -17.21
N PRO A 76 24.19 -30.85 -18.27
CA PRO A 76 24.36 -29.41 -18.45
C PRO A 76 23.76 -28.59 -17.29
N CYS A 77 22.73 -29.11 -16.61
CA CYS A 77 22.07 -28.42 -15.51
C CYS A 77 22.97 -28.24 -14.29
N CYS A 78 23.91 -29.17 -14.07
CA CYS A 78 24.87 -29.06 -12.99
C CYS A 78 25.77 -27.82 -13.10
N ALA A 79 25.92 -27.24 -14.31
CA ALA A 79 26.72 -26.04 -14.51
C ALA A 79 26.06 -24.76 -13.96
N TYR A 80 24.73 -24.75 -13.77
CA TYR A 80 23.99 -23.57 -13.29
C TYR A 80 24.00 -23.41 -11.76
N SER A 81 24.61 -24.33 -11.02
CA SER A 81 24.83 -24.12 -9.58
C SER A 81 25.89 -23.04 -9.37
N ASN A 82 25.57 -22.08 -8.52
CA ASN A 82 26.49 -21.04 -8.04
C ASN A 82 27.49 -21.55 -6.99
N LYS A 83 27.37 -22.81 -6.55
CA LYS A 83 28.25 -23.46 -5.57
C LYS A 83 29.10 -24.55 -6.23
N GLU A 84 30.43 -24.41 -6.21
CA GLU A 84 31.37 -25.35 -6.83
C GLU A 84 31.18 -26.80 -6.33
N HIS A 85 30.96 -26.98 -5.02
CA HIS A 85 30.68 -28.28 -4.41
C HIS A 85 29.43 -28.95 -5.01
N CYS A 86 28.37 -28.19 -5.25
CA CYS A 86 27.13 -28.71 -5.83
C CYS A 86 27.27 -29.06 -7.30
N ARG A 87 28.10 -28.34 -8.06
CA ARG A 87 28.41 -28.68 -9.46
C ARG A 87 29.07 -30.06 -9.54
N HIS A 88 29.98 -30.36 -8.62
CA HIS A 88 30.66 -31.66 -8.54
C HIS A 88 29.74 -32.79 -8.06
N THR A 89 29.01 -32.58 -6.96
CA THR A 89 28.09 -33.59 -6.42
C THR A 89 26.99 -33.92 -7.42
N CYS A 90 26.45 -32.92 -8.11
CA CYS A 90 25.45 -33.09 -9.18
C CYS A 90 25.97 -33.92 -10.36
N ARG A 91 27.18 -33.62 -10.87
CA ARG A 91 27.78 -34.40 -11.96
C ARG A 91 28.05 -35.84 -11.56
N ASN A 92 28.57 -36.05 -10.34
CA ASN A 92 28.84 -37.39 -9.83
C ASN A 92 27.55 -38.22 -9.68
N LEU A 93 26.47 -37.61 -9.16
CA LEU A 93 25.17 -38.26 -9.03
C LEU A 93 24.55 -38.65 -10.39
N LEU A 94 24.64 -37.76 -11.39
CA LEU A 94 24.11 -38.03 -12.73
C LEU A 94 24.97 -39.00 -13.55
N HIS A 95 26.28 -39.06 -13.31
CA HIS A 95 27.19 -40.01 -13.98
C HIS A 95 27.15 -41.41 -13.37
N GLN A 96 27.01 -41.54 -12.05
CA GLN A 96 27.01 -42.86 -11.38
C GLN A 96 25.76 -43.70 -11.68
N ASN A 97 24.65 -43.05 -12.05
CA ASN A 97 23.33 -43.69 -12.22
C ASN A 97 22.84 -43.75 -13.68
N GLY A 98 23.74 -43.64 -14.66
CA GLY A 98 23.37 -43.73 -16.10
C GLY A 98 22.71 -45.06 -16.53
N THR A 99 22.77 -46.10 -15.70
CA THR A 99 22.21 -47.43 -15.98
C THR A 99 20.99 -47.79 -15.12
N GLN A 100 20.59 -46.96 -14.15
CA GLN A 100 19.41 -47.19 -13.32
C GLN A 100 18.43 -46.03 -13.42
N VAL A 101 17.18 -46.36 -13.77
CA VAL A 101 16.08 -45.43 -13.90
C VAL A 101 15.64 -44.99 -12.49
N GLU A 102 16.32 -43.98 -11.92
CA GLU A 102 15.89 -43.35 -10.66
C GLU A 102 14.84 -42.25 -10.92
N ARG A 103 13.87 -42.10 -9.99
CA ARG A 103 12.85 -41.04 -10.01
C ARG A 103 13.47 -39.67 -9.69
N SER A 104 12.95 -38.60 -10.30
CA SER A 104 13.45 -37.22 -10.11
C SER A 104 13.43 -36.75 -8.65
N GLU A 105 12.45 -37.20 -7.85
CA GLU A 105 12.38 -36.92 -6.41
C GLU A 105 13.65 -37.35 -5.67
N VAL A 106 14.20 -38.53 -5.96
CA VAL A 106 15.37 -39.08 -5.26
C VAL A 106 16.63 -38.24 -5.53
N ILE A 107 16.78 -37.73 -6.75
CA ILE A 107 17.89 -36.84 -7.12
C ILE A 107 17.77 -35.50 -6.40
N PHE A 108 16.55 -34.94 -6.33
CA PHE A 108 16.31 -33.68 -5.64
C PHE A 108 16.58 -33.80 -4.13
N THR A 109 16.12 -34.87 -3.48
CA THR A 109 16.38 -35.10 -2.05
C THR A 109 17.85 -35.30 -1.75
N ARG A 110 18.61 -36.00 -2.61
CA ARG A 110 20.07 -36.18 -2.43
C ARG A 110 20.86 -34.89 -2.66
N LEU A 111 20.48 -34.08 -3.64
CA LEU A 111 21.08 -32.77 -3.89
C LEU A 111 20.76 -31.77 -2.77
N GLU A 112 19.55 -31.82 -2.23
CA GLU A 112 19.16 -31.03 -1.05
C GLU A 112 19.96 -31.46 0.19
N ALA A 113 20.07 -32.77 0.45
CA ALA A 113 20.88 -33.34 1.53
C ALA A 113 22.38 -33.00 1.40
N ALA A 114 22.88 -32.83 0.17
CA ALA A 114 24.23 -32.36 -0.11
C ALA A 114 24.42 -30.83 0.01
N GLY A 115 23.40 -30.09 0.46
CA GLY A 115 23.49 -28.65 0.72
C GLY A 115 23.30 -27.76 -0.52
N CYS A 116 22.71 -28.29 -1.60
CA CYS A 116 22.48 -27.54 -2.85
C CYS A 116 21.24 -26.66 -2.86
N GLY A 117 20.56 -26.54 -1.71
CA GLY A 117 19.38 -25.71 -1.53
C GLY A 117 18.10 -26.47 -1.85
N THR A 118 16.95 -25.89 -1.50
CA THR A 118 15.64 -26.47 -1.80
C THR A 118 15.28 -26.27 -3.27
N PRO A 119 14.56 -27.22 -3.91
CA PRO A 119 14.18 -27.14 -5.31
C PRO A 119 13.14 -26.05 -5.54
N LEU A 120 13.62 -24.83 -5.76
CA LEU A 120 12.81 -23.65 -5.99
C LEU A 120 12.85 -23.25 -7.48
N PRO A 121 11.70 -23.05 -8.15
CA PRO A 121 11.65 -22.78 -9.60
C PRO A 121 12.37 -21.50 -10.06
N HIS A 122 12.65 -20.57 -9.14
CA HIS A 122 13.34 -19.31 -9.42
C HIS A 122 14.88 -19.42 -9.35
N LEU A 123 15.42 -20.57 -8.93
CA LEU A 123 16.86 -20.78 -8.86
C LEU A 123 17.36 -21.44 -10.17
N PRO A 124 18.34 -20.85 -10.88
CA PRO A 124 18.78 -21.33 -12.21
C PRO A 124 19.20 -22.80 -12.26
N PHE A 125 19.82 -23.27 -11.18
CA PHE A 125 20.20 -24.66 -11.00
C PHE A 125 19.00 -25.61 -11.05
N TRP A 126 17.98 -25.36 -10.24
CA TRP A 126 16.76 -26.19 -10.15
C TRP A 126 15.83 -25.98 -11.35
N GLN A 127 15.79 -24.77 -11.89
CA GLN A 127 15.04 -24.41 -13.10
C GLN A 127 15.46 -25.25 -14.31
N CYS A 128 16.74 -25.55 -14.48
CA CYS A 128 17.20 -26.43 -15.56
C CYS A 128 16.66 -27.86 -15.39
N PHE A 129 16.72 -28.43 -14.18
CA PHE A 129 16.18 -29.77 -13.93
C PHE A 129 14.67 -29.89 -14.18
N LEU A 130 13.92 -28.82 -13.95
CA LEU A 130 12.47 -28.79 -14.11
C LEU A 130 12.00 -28.53 -15.57
N THR A 131 12.93 -28.24 -16.50
CA THR A 131 12.61 -27.78 -17.86
C THR A 131 13.17 -28.67 -18.98
N VAL A 132 14.15 -29.53 -18.70
CA VAL A 132 14.83 -30.40 -19.70
C VAL A 132 13.86 -31.33 -20.43
N THR A 133 12.86 -31.90 -19.75
CA THR A 133 11.71 -32.53 -20.41
C THR A 133 10.63 -31.47 -20.55
N ARG A 134 10.33 -31.01 -21.77
CA ARG A 134 9.36 -29.95 -22.11
C ARG A 134 7.89 -30.24 -21.72
N LYS A 135 7.62 -30.61 -20.48
CA LYS A 135 6.29 -30.75 -19.87
C LYS A 135 6.36 -30.21 -18.44
N LEU A 136 6.09 -28.92 -18.29
CA LEU A 136 5.66 -28.37 -17.01
C LEU A 136 4.24 -28.90 -16.73
N TYR A 137 4.13 -29.87 -15.83
CA TYR A 137 2.86 -30.25 -15.20
C TYR A 137 2.79 -29.55 -13.84
N VAL A 138 1.91 -28.55 -13.72
CA VAL A 138 1.46 -28.00 -12.44
C VAL A 138 0.12 -28.68 -12.15
N PRO A 139 -0.14 -29.23 -10.94
CA PRO A 139 -1.37 -29.97 -10.67
C PRO A 139 -2.57 -29.03 -10.81
N ALA A 140 -3.36 -29.24 -11.86
CA ALA A 140 -4.74 -28.80 -11.91
C ALA A 140 -5.58 -29.86 -11.22
N GLY A 141 -6.29 -29.50 -10.16
CA GLY A 141 -7.38 -30.33 -9.64
C GLY A 141 -8.39 -30.62 -10.76
N GLY A 142 -8.74 -31.90 -10.93
CA GLY A 142 -9.53 -32.46 -12.04
C GLY A 142 -10.88 -31.79 -12.26
N GLY A 143 -11.45 -31.74 -13.47
CA GLY A 143 -11.82 -32.76 -14.45
C GLY A 143 -13.08 -32.19 -15.16
N LEU A 144 -13.52 -32.47 -16.38
CA LEU A 144 -13.47 -33.64 -17.25
C LEU A 144 -13.74 -33.19 -18.71
N SER A 145 -13.06 -33.87 -19.65
CA SER A 145 -13.50 -34.28 -20.99
C SER A 145 -14.34 -33.35 -21.90
N SER A 146 -13.72 -33.00 -23.02
CA SER A 146 -14.34 -32.56 -24.28
C SER A 146 -15.24 -33.66 -24.89
N HIS A 147 -16.53 -33.37 -25.08
CA HIS A 147 -17.32 -33.93 -26.18
C HIS A 147 -18.02 -32.79 -26.94
N ARG A 148 -17.66 -32.63 -28.22
CA ARG A 148 -18.41 -31.85 -29.22
C ARG A 148 -19.84 -32.36 -29.35
N ARG A 149 -20.84 -31.45 -29.32
CA ARG A 149 -21.97 -31.35 -30.29
C ARG A 149 -22.83 -30.08 -30.06
N VAL A 150 -22.82 -29.22 -31.08
CA VAL A 150 -23.89 -28.39 -31.67
C VAL A 150 -25.08 -27.91 -30.80
N GLY A 151 -25.19 -26.57 -30.67
CA GLY A 151 -26.47 -25.82 -30.75
C GLY A 151 -27.09 -25.31 -29.44
N GLY A 152 -27.16 -23.98 -29.26
CA GLY A 152 -28.14 -23.34 -28.36
C GLY A 152 -27.66 -22.17 -27.48
N LYS A 153 -27.97 -20.95 -27.92
CA LYS A 153 -28.25 -19.69 -27.18
C LYS A 153 -27.68 -19.46 -25.76
N ALA A 154 -26.78 -18.46 -25.69
CA ALA A 154 -26.70 -17.37 -24.70
C ALA A 154 -27.13 -17.63 -23.25
N ALA A 155 -26.15 -17.89 -22.37
CA ALA A 155 -25.96 -17.29 -21.03
C ALA A 155 -25.03 -18.18 -20.18
N GLU A 156 -23.71 -18.02 -20.26
CA GLU A 156 -22.75 -18.48 -19.23
C GLU A 156 -21.32 -18.05 -19.64
N ALA A 157 -20.74 -17.10 -18.91
CA ALA A 157 -19.33 -16.74 -19.02
C ALA A 157 -18.84 -16.17 -17.69
N VAL A 158 -18.76 -17.01 -16.64
CA VAL A 158 -18.01 -16.71 -15.42
C VAL A 158 -17.42 -18.03 -14.91
N GLY A 159 -16.13 -18.25 -15.18
CA GLY A 159 -15.38 -19.40 -14.65
C GLY A 159 -14.21 -19.82 -15.52
N GLU A 160 -13.18 -18.98 -15.66
CA GLU A 160 -11.88 -19.43 -16.21
C GLU A 160 -10.73 -18.85 -15.38
N ALA A 161 -9.94 -19.75 -14.79
CA ALA A 161 -8.93 -19.50 -13.76
C ALA A 161 -7.61 -18.88 -14.28
N ASN A 162 -7.53 -18.39 -15.52
CA ASN A 162 -6.28 -18.00 -16.18
C ASN A 162 -6.07 -16.49 -16.38
N HIS A 163 -6.88 -15.61 -15.78
CA HIS A 163 -6.78 -14.16 -16.05
C HIS A 163 -5.71 -13.39 -15.25
N LEU A 164 -5.20 -13.96 -14.14
CA LEU A 164 -4.28 -13.27 -13.24
C LEU A 164 -2.82 -13.27 -13.73
N GLY A 165 -2.41 -14.31 -14.46
CA GLY A 165 -1.00 -14.50 -14.86
C GLY A 165 -0.08 -14.81 -13.68
N ILE A 166 1.22 -14.58 -13.86
CA ILE A 166 2.26 -14.88 -12.86
C ILE A 166 2.20 -13.89 -11.69
N ASP A 167 2.13 -12.58 -11.99
CA ASP A 167 2.08 -11.53 -10.98
C ASP A 167 1.27 -10.33 -11.48
N ALA A 168 -0.03 -10.30 -11.16
CA ALA A 168 -0.93 -9.25 -11.59
C ALA A 168 -0.58 -7.89 -10.96
N ALA A 169 0.07 -7.87 -9.79
CA ALA A 169 0.51 -6.64 -9.14
C ALA A 169 1.69 -6.01 -9.91
N LYS A 170 2.74 -6.78 -10.20
CA LYS A 170 3.86 -6.29 -11.02
C LYS A 170 3.44 -5.94 -12.45
N ARG A 171 2.46 -6.63 -13.01
CA ARG A 171 1.87 -6.28 -14.31
C ARG A 171 1.29 -4.86 -14.34
N GLN A 172 0.74 -4.36 -13.24
CA GLN A 172 0.28 -2.96 -13.17
C GLN A 172 1.43 -1.96 -13.25
N CYS A 173 2.63 -2.34 -12.78
CA CYS A 173 3.82 -1.49 -12.91
C CYS A 173 4.24 -1.28 -14.37
N CYS A 174 3.86 -2.15 -15.29
CA CYS A 174 4.21 -2.02 -16.70
C CYS A 174 3.64 -0.74 -17.35
N GLU A 175 2.55 -0.17 -16.79
CA GLU A 175 2.01 1.12 -17.24
C GLU A 175 2.94 2.30 -16.90
N GLN A 176 3.81 2.14 -15.90
CA GLN A 176 4.81 3.14 -15.49
C GLN A 176 6.08 3.10 -16.37
N ALA A 177 6.16 2.17 -17.33
CA ALA A 177 7.30 2.07 -18.23
C ALA A 177 7.36 3.26 -19.20
N SER A 178 8.54 3.85 -19.32
CA SER A 178 8.78 5.01 -20.18
C SER A 178 8.79 4.63 -21.67
N SER A 179 9.36 3.46 -21.97
CA SER A 179 9.53 2.91 -23.31
C SER A 179 8.47 1.87 -23.63
N HIS A 180 7.95 1.92 -24.86
CA HIS A 180 7.02 0.91 -25.36
C HIS A 180 7.62 -0.51 -25.33
N ARG A 181 8.93 -0.65 -25.61
CA ARG A 181 9.63 -1.95 -25.57
C ARG A 181 9.61 -2.53 -24.15
N CYS A 182 9.95 -1.71 -23.16
CA CYS A 182 9.97 -2.14 -21.76
C CYS A 182 8.59 -2.42 -21.21
N ARG A 183 7.57 -1.65 -21.61
CA ARG A 183 6.17 -1.95 -21.31
C ARG A 183 5.76 -3.32 -21.84
N HIS A 184 6.10 -3.64 -23.09
CA HIS A 184 5.77 -4.93 -23.70
C HIS A 184 6.46 -6.09 -22.99
N LEU A 185 7.79 -6.02 -22.82
CA LEU A 185 8.58 -7.03 -22.11
C LEU A 185 8.05 -7.25 -20.67
N CYS A 186 7.78 -6.16 -19.95
CA CYS A 186 7.20 -6.22 -18.61
C CYS A 186 5.87 -6.97 -18.60
N THR A 187 4.94 -6.60 -19.49
CA THR A 187 3.61 -7.23 -19.55
C THR A 187 3.74 -8.71 -19.86
N GLN A 188 4.56 -9.07 -20.85
CA GLN A 188 4.78 -10.45 -21.26
C GLN A 188 5.36 -11.32 -20.12
N ILE A 189 6.29 -10.75 -19.36
CA ILE A 189 6.94 -11.43 -18.24
C ILE A 189 5.96 -11.74 -17.12
N PHE A 190 5.06 -10.81 -16.79
CA PHE A 190 4.13 -11.03 -15.69
C PHE A 190 2.82 -11.72 -16.10
N THR A 191 2.64 -12.03 -17.40
CA THR A 191 1.49 -12.80 -17.91
C THR A 191 1.78 -14.29 -18.11
N SER A 192 2.76 -14.68 -18.94
CA SER A 192 2.95 -16.09 -19.36
C SER A 192 4.38 -16.49 -19.74
N ASP A 193 5.17 -15.60 -20.35
CA ASP A 193 6.48 -15.96 -20.96
C ASP A 193 7.66 -15.35 -20.20
N TRP A 194 7.60 -15.42 -18.86
CA TRP A 194 8.57 -14.84 -17.94
C TRP A 194 10.02 -15.20 -18.23
N TRP A 195 10.31 -16.44 -18.64
CA TRP A 195 11.66 -16.99 -18.59
C TRP A 195 12.55 -16.63 -19.79
N GLU A 196 12.05 -16.67 -21.04
CA GLU A 196 12.83 -16.32 -22.25
C GLU A 196 13.21 -14.84 -22.27
N THR A 197 12.32 -14.00 -21.76
CA THR A 197 12.44 -12.54 -21.85
C THR A 197 13.05 -11.90 -20.60
N ARG A 198 13.30 -12.67 -19.53
CA ARG A 198 13.78 -12.15 -18.24
C ARG A 198 15.12 -11.44 -18.34
N ALA A 199 16.11 -12.08 -18.95
CA ALA A 199 17.46 -11.53 -19.05
C ALA A 199 17.48 -10.23 -19.86
N SER A 200 16.71 -10.19 -20.96
CA SER A 200 16.51 -8.98 -21.76
C SER A 200 15.79 -7.90 -20.97
N PHE A 201 14.76 -8.22 -20.19
CA PHE A 201 14.06 -7.23 -19.38
C PHE A 201 14.93 -6.65 -18.26
N ASP A 202 15.69 -7.49 -17.57
CA ASP A 202 16.57 -7.02 -16.50
C ASP A 202 17.64 -6.06 -17.07
N SER A 203 18.32 -6.44 -18.16
CA SER A 203 19.39 -5.64 -18.76
C SER A 203 18.93 -4.43 -19.61
N GLU A 204 17.86 -4.59 -20.39
CA GLU A 204 17.36 -3.56 -21.31
C GLU A 204 16.32 -2.62 -20.67
N CYS A 205 15.79 -2.96 -19.49
CA CYS A 205 14.78 -2.14 -18.81
C CYS A 205 15.17 -1.82 -17.37
N LEU A 206 15.27 -2.80 -16.46
CA LEU A 206 15.51 -2.49 -15.03
C LEU A 206 16.88 -1.87 -14.77
N GLU A 207 17.89 -2.21 -15.56
CA GLU A 207 19.22 -1.58 -15.52
C GLU A 207 19.28 -0.22 -16.26
N GLN A 208 18.24 0.18 -16.99
CA GLN A 208 18.26 1.46 -17.69
C GLN A 208 17.81 2.62 -16.79
N PRO A 209 18.51 3.77 -16.81
CA PRO A 209 18.17 4.89 -15.94
C PRO A 209 16.84 5.56 -16.29
N ASN A 210 16.42 5.48 -17.56
CA ASN A 210 15.16 6.06 -18.03
C ASN A 210 13.92 5.31 -17.51
N GLU A 211 14.07 4.02 -17.14
CA GLU A 211 12.99 3.16 -16.64
C GLU A 211 12.90 3.15 -15.10
N ARG A 212 13.33 4.25 -14.47
CA ARG A 212 13.36 4.38 -13.01
C ARG A 212 11.98 4.21 -12.35
N GLU A 213 10.92 4.76 -12.94
CA GLU A 213 9.55 4.65 -12.42
C GLU A 213 9.06 3.19 -12.42
N LEU A 214 9.33 2.47 -13.52
CA LEU A 214 9.06 1.04 -13.65
C LEU A 214 9.82 0.23 -12.59
N ARG A 215 11.15 0.44 -12.48
CA ARG A 215 11.98 -0.26 -11.49
C ARG A 215 11.49 0.00 -10.08
N ARG A 216 11.26 1.27 -9.70
CA ARG A 216 10.72 1.63 -8.37
C ARG A 216 9.42 0.90 -8.09
N CYS A 217 8.52 0.85 -9.07
CA CYS A 217 7.22 0.21 -8.92
C CYS A 217 7.37 -1.29 -8.68
N VAL A 218 8.14 -2.00 -9.50
CA VAL A 218 8.39 -3.45 -9.36
C VAL A 218 8.99 -3.76 -7.99
N GLU A 219 10.03 -3.03 -7.59
CA GLU A 219 10.66 -3.18 -6.27
C GLU A 219 9.67 -2.94 -5.12
N SER A 220 8.69 -2.03 -5.28
CA SER A 220 7.66 -1.76 -4.27
C SER A 220 6.64 -2.88 -4.07
N VAL A 221 6.46 -3.72 -5.09
CA VAL A 221 5.65 -4.94 -4.98
C VAL A 221 6.42 -6.00 -4.19
N ASP A 222 7.71 -6.17 -4.48
CA ASP A 222 8.57 -7.12 -3.79
C ASP A 222 8.73 -6.78 -2.30
N ALA A 223 9.07 -5.54 -2.01
CA ALA A 223 9.26 -5.05 -0.64
C ALA A 223 8.89 -3.55 -0.54
N PRO A 224 7.79 -3.19 0.16
CA PRO A 224 7.41 -1.79 0.36
C PRO A 224 8.38 -1.10 1.32
N CYS A 225 8.55 0.22 1.17
CA CYS A 225 9.30 1.03 2.13
C CYS A 225 8.51 1.15 3.44
N GLU A 226 9.07 0.68 4.55
CA GLU A 226 8.48 0.76 5.88
C GLU A 226 9.41 1.48 6.87
N LEU A 227 8.82 2.02 7.94
CA LEU A 227 9.58 2.73 8.97
C LEU A 227 10.32 1.77 9.89
N GLY A 228 11.56 2.15 10.20
CA GLY A 228 12.35 1.52 11.24
C GLY A 228 13.33 0.49 10.71
N CYS A 229 14.51 0.49 11.31
CA CYS A 229 15.47 -0.59 11.16
C CYS A 229 16.27 -0.77 12.45
N ASP A 230 16.34 -2.01 12.92
CA ASP A 230 17.05 -2.39 14.14
C ASP A 230 17.42 -3.89 14.15
N GLY A 231 18.34 -4.28 15.03
CA GLY A 231 18.73 -5.68 15.24
C GLY A 231 19.74 -6.24 14.23
N LEU A 232 20.43 -5.39 13.48
CA LEU A 232 21.46 -5.79 12.52
C LEU A 232 22.84 -5.90 13.17
N SER A 233 23.66 -6.84 12.72
CA SER A 233 25.01 -7.09 13.25
C SER A 233 26.09 -6.46 12.37
N PHE A 234 26.10 -6.78 11.08
CA PHE A 234 27.09 -6.29 10.12
C PHE A 234 26.79 -4.84 9.72
N CYS A 235 25.54 -4.55 9.34
CA CYS A 235 25.05 -3.22 8.99
C CYS A 235 24.63 -2.41 10.22
N SER A 236 25.38 -2.50 11.31
CA SER A 236 25.02 -1.90 12.61
C SER A 236 24.84 -0.37 12.60
N ASN A 237 25.38 0.35 11.61
CA ASN A 237 25.18 1.80 11.43
C ASN A 237 23.74 2.16 10.99
N PHE A 238 22.96 1.17 10.54
CA PHE A 238 21.56 1.32 10.14
C PHE A 238 20.58 1.07 11.28
N ASN A 239 21.05 0.55 12.42
CA ASN A 239 20.22 0.32 13.61
C ASN A 239 19.83 1.64 14.30
N ASN A 240 18.80 1.56 15.16
CA ASN A 240 18.27 2.69 15.93
C ASN A 240 17.74 3.84 15.06
N ARG A 241 17.19 3.53 13.89
CA ARG A 241 16.61 4.50 12.96
C ARG A 241 15.10 4.29 12.81
N PRO A 242 14.28 4.56 13.85
CA PRO A 242 12.84 4.27 13.86
C PRO A 242 12.01 5.13 12.90
N THR A 243 12.56 6.22 12.38
CA THR A 243 11.88 7.22 11.53
C THR A 243 12.36 7.21 10.08
N ASP A 244 13.39 6.45 9.76
CA ASP A 244 13.90 6.30 8.40
C ASP A 244 13.19 5.13 7.71
N LEU A 245 13.09 5.20 6.38
CA LEU A 245 12.36 4.23 5.56
C LEU A 245 13.32 3.21 4.95
N PHE A 246 12.94 1.93 5.01
CA PHE A 246 13.70 0.81 4.43
C PHE A 246 12.76 -0.19 3.78
N ARG A 247 13.18 -0.84 2.68
CA ARG A 247 12.40 -1.95 2.09
C ARG A 247 12.69 -3.26 2.82
N SER A 248 13.93 -3.43 3.27
CA SER A 248 14.41 -4.65 3.91
C SER A 248 15.20 -4.31 5.17
N CYS A 249 14.74 -4.81 6.31
CA CYS A 249 15.52 -4.77 7.55
C CYS A 249 15.37 -6.08 8.31
N THR A 250 16.08 -7.12 7.83
CA THR A 250 16.07 -8.45 8.44
C THR A 250 17.49 -9.00 8.57
N ALA A 251 17.68 -9.94 9.51
CA ALA A 251 18.97 -10.61 9.69
C ALA A 251 19.46 -11.35 8.43
N ALA A 252 18.55 -11.78 7.56
CA ALA A 252 18.91 -12.40 6.27
C ALA A 252 19.58 -11.40 5.32
N HIS A 253 19.07 -10.18 5.21
CA HIS A 253 19.67 -9.13 4.39
C HIS A 253 20.98 -8.61 5.01
N ASP A 254 21.10 -8.60 6.34
CA ASP A 254 22.36 -8.31 7.04
C ASP A 254 23.45 -9.33 6.69
N ALA A 255 23.10 -10.61 6.69
CA ALA A 255 24.00 -11.69 6.32
C ALA A 255 24.38 -11.64 4.82
N ALA A 256 23.41 -11.32 3.94
CA ALA A 256 23.66 -11.13 2.51
C ALA A 256 24.62 -9.96 2.25
N ALA A 257 24.45 -8.84 2.96
CA ALA A 257 25.35 -7.68 2.86
C ALA A 257 26.79 -8.04 3.27
N ARG A 258 26.94 -8.85 4.32
CA ARG A 258 28.25 -9.35 4.73
C ARG A 258 28.90 -10.20 3.64
N GLU A 259 28.14 -11.11 3.02
CA GLU A 259 28.66 -11.96 1.95
C GLU A 259 29.04 -11.15 0.71
N ASP A 260 28.19 -10.21 0.28
CA ASP A 260 28.47 -9.34 -0.86
C ASP A 260 29.73 -8.49 -0.65
N PHE A 261 29.96 -8.01 0.57
CA PHE A 261 31.17 -7.26 0.90
C PHE A 261 32.44 -8.12 0.80
N LEU A 262 32.37 -9.39 1.27
CA LEU A 262 33.48 -10.34 1.12
C LEU A 262 33.71 -10.72 -0.35
N MET A 263 32.64 -10.86 -1.13
CA MET A 263 32.73 -11.16 -2.55
C MET A 263 33.32 -9.99 -3.34
N LEU A 264 32.98 -8.76 -2.98
CA LEU A 264 33.59 -7.54 -3.51
C LEU A 264 35.10 -7.53 -3.25
N GLN A 265 35.54 -7.83 -2.02
CA GLN A 265 36.96 -7.91 -1.67
C GLN A 265 37.73 -8.95 -2.49
N LYS A 266 37.11 -10.10 -2.79
CA LYS A 266 37.73 -11.17 -3.60
C LYS A 266 37.78 -10.86 -5.09
N ARG A 267 36.70 -10.28 -5.65
CA ARG A 267 36.56 -10.05 -7.10
C ARG A 267 37.29 -8.78 -7.55
N GLY A 268 37.33 -7.73 -6.71
CA GLY A 268 37.93 -6.44 -7.06
C GLY A 268 37.14 -5.64 -8.12
N PHE A 269 35.88 -6.00 -8.38
CA PHE A 269 34.98 -5.23 -9.23
C PHE A 269 33.52 -5.31 -8.77
N VAL A 270 32.73 -4.27 -9.06
CA VAL A 270 31.27 -4.24 -8.87
C VAL A 270 30.59 -4.06 -10.22
N ARG A 271 29.49 -4.76 -10.45
CA ARG A 271 28.65 -4.52 -11.64
C ARG A 271 27.52 -3.56 -11.28
N VAL A 272 27.44 -2.42 -11.98
CA VAL A 272 26.42 -1.39 -11.77
C VAL A 272 25.79 -1.03 -13.13
N LEU A 273 24.47 -1.21 -13.27
CA LEU A 273 23.72 -0.98 -14.52
C LEU A 273 24.39 -1.62 -15.75
N GLY A 274 24.75 -2.90 -15.63
CA GLY A 274 25.40 -3.65 -16.70
C GLY A 274 26.90 -3.35 -16.92
N GLN A 275 27.50 -2.37 -16.24
CA GLN A 275 28.92 -2.00 -16.36
C GLN A 275 29.78 -2.53 -15.21
N GLU A 276 30.95 -3.07 -15.51
CA GLU A 276 31.92 -3.53 -14.51
C GLU A 276 32.85 -2.39 -14.06
N LEU A 277 32.82 -2.08 -12.77
CA LEU A 277 33.63 -1.08 -12.09
C LEU A 277 34.74 -1.77 -11.29
N PHE A 278 35.95 -1.85 -11.85
CA PHE A 278 37.18 -2.25 -11.16
C PHE A 278 37.55 -1.28 -10.04
N ILE A 279 37.66 -1.80 -8.82
CA ILE A 279 37.89 -1.02 -7.61
C ILE A 279 39.25 -1.42 -7.05
N LYS A 280 40.01 -0.43 -6.57
CA LYS A 280 41.26 -0.64 -5.81
C LYS A 280 40.97 -1.49 -4.57
N ASN A 281 41.99 -1.98 -3.89
CA ASN A 281 41.78 -2.85 -2.73
C ASN A 281 40.89 -2.16 -1.66
N THR A 282 39.65 -2.67 -1.50
CA THR A 282 38.60 -2.11 -0.64
C THR A 282 38.90 -2.22 0.85
N THR A 283 39.89 -3.03 1.23
CA THR A 283 40.42 -3.05 2.61
C THR A 283 41.27 -1.82 2.94
N SER A 284 41.86 -1.19 1.91
CA SER A 284 42.69 0.01 2.04
C SER A 284 41.99 1.29 1.60
N CYS A 285 41.04 1.18 0.67
CA CYS A 285 40.33 2.33 0.10
C CYS A 285 38.90 2.40 0.61
N ALA A 286 38.64 3.39 1.47
CA ALA A 286 37.33 3.72 2.04
C ALA A 286 36.47 2.51 2.51
N PRO A 287 36.98 1.63 3.40
CA PRO A 287 36.28 0.41 3.81
C PRO A 287 34.89 0.70 4.39
N ASP A 288 34.75 1.75 5.19
CA ASP A 288 33.49 2.15 5.82
C ASP A 288 32.44 2.60 4.78
N LYS A 289 32.87 3.29 3.71
CA LYS A 289 31.97 3.72 2.62
C LYS A 289 31.49 2.54 1.79
N TRP A 290 32.37 1.57 1.50
CA TRP A 290 31.99 0.33 0.80
C TRP A 290 31.06 -0.55 1.64
N GLN A 291 31.31 -0.65 2.95
CA GLN A 291 30.40 -1.34 3.86
C GLN A 291 29.03 -0.67 3.86
N ALA A 292 28.97 0.65 3.99
CA ALA A 292 27.71 1.40 3.97
C ALA A 292 26.97 1.25 2.63
N LEU A 293 27.69 1.25 1.50
CA LEU A 293 27.12 1.03 0.17
C LEU A 293 26.51 -0.37 0.05
N VAL A 294 27.24 -1.43 0.42
CA VAL A 294 26.72 -2.81 0.33
C VAL A 294 25.52 -3.00 1.25
N CYS A 295 25.56 -2.44 2.46
CA CYS A 295 24.41 -2.40 3.35
C CYS A 295 23.22 -1.65 2.73
N ALA A 296 23.44 -0.50 2.09
CA ALA A 296 22.37 0.24 1.43
C ALA A 296 21.77 -0.54 0.25
N LEU A 297 22.57 -1.29 -0.51
CA LEU A 297 22.07 -2.13 -1.60
C LEU A 297 21.17 -3.27 -1.11
N GLN A 298 21.49 -3.88 0.04
CA GLN A 298 20.73 -5.00 0.60
C GLN A 298 19.53 -4.58 1.45
N LEU A 299 19.68 -3.52 2.25
CA LEU A 299 18.61 -3.00 3.11
C LEU A 299 17.65 -2.07 2.36
N GLN A 300 18.12 -1.49 1.25
CA GLN A 300 17.38 -0.59 0.37
C GLN A 300 16.65 0.51 1.15
N PRO A 301 17.38 1.49 1.72
CA PRO A 301 16.78 2.68 2.29
C PRO A 301 15.93 3.40 1.23
N CYS A 302 14.93 4.18 1.67
CA CYS A 302 14.05 4.92 0.77
C CYS A 302 14.05 6.41 1.05
N THR A 303 13.95 7.21 -0.01
CA THR A 303 13.71 8.65 0.07
C THR A 303 12.30 8.94 0.57
N ARG A 304 12.14 10.04 1.32
CA ARG A 304 10.83 10.47 1.84
C ARG A 304 9.87 10.87 0.73
N MET A 305 10.39 11.55 -0.29
CA MET A 305 9.65 11.91 -1.50
C MET A 305 9.89 10.86 -2.59
N GLY A 306 8.81 10.34 -3.16
CA GLY A 306 8.87 9.43 -4.30
C GLY A 306 9.39 8.01 -4.02
N LEU A 307 9.85 7.68 -2.80
CA LEU A 307 10.20 6.31 -2.36
C LEU A 307 11.26 5.60 -3.23
N PHE A 308 12.28 6.35 -3.63
CA PHE A 308 13.41 5.83 -4.39
C PHE A 308 14.53 5.35 -3.46
N ASN A 309 15.35 4.43 -3.94
CA ASN A 309 16.50 3.85 -3.24
C ASN A 309 17.85 4.25 -3.87
N GLY A 310 17.85 5.23 -4.79
CA GLY A 310 19.05 5.71 -5.47
C GLY A 310 19.95 6.53 -4.54
N ILE A 311 21.25 6.30 -4.63
CA ILE A 311 22.28 7.03 -3.87
C ILE A 311 22.60 8.35 -4.57
N CYS A 312 22.85 9.40 -3.78
CA CYS A 312 23.19 10.72 -4.29
C CYS A 312 24.42 10.71 -5.22
N SER A 313 24.36 11.46 -6.31
CA SER A 313 25.43 11.56 -7.31
C SER A 313 26.75 12.03 -6.70
N GLU A 314 26.69 12.90 -5.70
CA GLU A 314 27.85 13.42 -4.97
C GLU A 314 28.58 12.31 -4.20
N ASP A 315 27.83 11.46 -3.49
CA ASP A 315 28.40 10.34 -2.73
C ASP A 315 28.95 9.26 -3.67
N CYS A 316 28.30 9.03 -4.81
CA CYS A 316 28.83 8.18 -5.87
C CYS A 316 30.16 8.74 -6.40
N HIS A 317 30.21 10.04 -6.69
CA HIS A 317 31.40 10.69 -7.23
C HIS A 317 32.57 10.61 -6.25
N GLU A 318 32.32 10.93 -4.98
CA GLU A 318 33.31 10.89 -3.91
C GLU A 318 33.90 9.47 -3.74
N LEU A 319 33.06 8.44 -3.75
CA LEU A 319 33.51 7.06 -3.59
C LEU A 319 34.33 6.57 -4.79
N LEU A 320 33.88 6.86 -6.01
CA LEU A 320 34.55 6.42 -7.23
C LEU A 320 35.84 7.21 -7.48
N GLU A 321 35.90 8.50 -7.16
CA GLU A 321 37.14 9.27 -7.31
C GLU A 321 38.28 8.73 -6.43
N GLU A 322 37.95 8.35 -5.20
CA GLU A 322 38.88 7.78 -4.24
C GLU A 322 39.34 6.35 -4.64
N CYS A 323 38.38 5.49 -5.00
CA CYS A 323 38.59 4.03 -5.06
C CYS A 323 38.51 3.37 -6.44
N LEU A 324 38.12 4.08 -7.50
CA LEU A 324 38.10 3.52 -8.85
C LEU A 324 39.53 3.29 -9.37
N ASP A 325 39.78 2.14 -9.99
CA ASP A 325 41.05 1.87 -10.65
C ASP A 325 41.07 2.47 -12.06
N TRP A 326 41.62 3.69 -12.16
CA TRP A 326 41.77 4.43 -13.41
C TRP A 326 42.59 3.71 -14.48
N THR A 327 43.49 2.80 -14.10
CA THR A 327 44.32 2.06 -15.07
C THR A 327 43.48 1.08 -15.89
N ARG A 328 42.37 0.60 -15.34
CA ARG A 328 41.48 -0.38 -15.96
C ARG A 328 40.17 0.22 -16.44
N GLN A 329 39.94 1.52 -16.22
CA GLN A 329 38.68 2.17 -16.51
C GLN A 329 38.74 3.23 -17.59
N GLN A 330 37.77 3.15 -18.51
CA GLN A 330 37.67 4.06 -19.66
C GLN A 330 36.83 5.31 -19.37
N LYS A 331 35.86 5.24 -18.44
CA LYS A 331 34.93 6.34 -18.14
C LYS A 331 35.28 7.03 -16.83
N ARG A 332 35.13 8.36 -16.78
CA ARG A 332 35.30 9.14 -15.55
C ARG A 332 34.12 8.90 -14.58
N PRO A 333 34.34 8.94 -13.25
CA PRO A 333 33.33 8.87 -12.20
C PRO A 333 32.10 9.74 -12.46
N GLN A 334 32.29 10.99 -12.90
CA GLN A 334 31.20 11.92 -13.20
C GLN A 334 30.22 11.37 -14.24
N ALA A 335 30.73 10.75 -15.31
CA ALA A 335 29.91 10.16 -16.36
C ALA A 335 29.24 8.83 -15.94
N ILE A 336 29.74 8.18 -14.89
CA ILE A 336 29.15 6.97 -14.32
C ILE A 336 28.03 7.37 -13.35
N CYS A 337 28.29 8.33 -12.46
CA CYS A 337 27.34 8.81 -11.45
C CYS A 337 26.19 9.61 -12.06
N SER A 338 26.44 10.41 -13.10
CA SER A 338 25.37 11.13 -13.82
C SER A 338 24.39 10.19 -14.52
N ARG A 339 24.81 8.97 -14.87
CA ARG A 339 23.90 7.93 -15.39
C ARG A 339 23.07 7.28 -14.28
N LEU A 340 23.59 7.21 -13.06
CA LEU A 340 22.87 6.64 -11.91
C LEU A 340 21.82 7.61 -11.37
N GLN A 341 22.15 8.90 -11.38
CA GLN A 341 21.25 9.98 -11.01
C GLN A 341 21.47 11.14 -11.99
N PRO A 342 20.58 11.30 -12.99
CA PRO A 342 20.67 12.44 -13.90
C PRO A 342 20.50 13.75 -13.13
N SER A 343 21.32 14.73 -13.46
CA SER A 343 21.17 16.11 -12.95
C SER A 343 19.85 16.67 -13.45
N ALA A 344 19.09 17.31 -12.56
CA ALA A 344 17.89 18.04 -12.96
C ALA A 344 18.25 19.11 -14.01
N GLU A 345 17.37 19.30 -14.98
CA GLU A 345 17.40 20.47 -15.86
C GLU A 345 17.21 21.74 -15.01
N GLU A 346 17.64 22.92 -15.50
CA GLU A 346 17.68 24.16 -14.71
C GLU A 346 16.32 24.58 -14.11
N ASP A 347 15.20 24.07 -14.66
CA ASP A 347 13.83 24.34 -14.23
C ASP A 347 13.16 23.19 -13.43
N GLU A 348 13.83 22.04 -13.24
CA GLU A 348 13.29 20.89 -12.50
C GLU A 348 13.91 20.78 -11.08
N GLU A 349 13.09 20.42 -10.08
CA GLU A 349 13.61 20.16 -8.73
C GLU A 349 14.55 18.93 -8.75
N PRO A 350 15.71 19.00 -8.05
CA PRO A 350 16.66 17.89 -8.02
C PRO A 350 16.01 16.63 -7.46
N LEU A 351 16.18 15.53 -8.19
CA LEU A 351 15.59 14.24 -7.85
C LEU A 351 16.03 13.80 -6.44
N PRO A 352 15.08 13.36 -5.58
CA PRO A 352 15.42 12.91 -4.24
C PRO A 352 16.33 11.67 -4.29
N CYS A 353 17.34 11.66 -3.43
CA CYS A 353 18.36 10.61 -3.33
C CYS A 353 18.76 10.35 -1.87
N ILE A 354 19.53 9.28 -1.66
CA ILE A 354 19.96 8.82 -0.35
C ILE A 354 21.43 9.16 -0.15
N THR A 355 21.72 9.90 0.92
CA THR A 355 23.10 10.24 1.28
C THR A 355 23.73 9.09 2.07
N LEU A 356 24.88 8.58 1.65
CA LEU A 356 25.61 7.54 2.40
C LEU A 356 26.22 8.08 3.69
N ARG A 357 26.53 9.37 3.74
CA ARG A 357 27.15 10.03 4.91
C ARG A 357 26.38 9.83 6.21
N SER A 358 25.05 9.74 6.15
CA SER A 358 24.21 9.47 7.32
C SER A 358 24.42 8.06 7.90
N TYR A 359 24.96 7.11 7.13
CA TYR A 359 25.15 5.71 7.52
C TYR A 359 26.61 5.33 7.75
N LEU A 360 27.55 6.29 7.69
CA LEU A 360 28.97 6.05 7.99
C LEU A 360 29.27 6.00 9.50
N ARG A 361 28.41 6.61 10.32
CA ARG A 361 28.58 6.66 11.78
C ARG A 361 27.40 5.99 12.48
N LYS A 362 27.69 5.32 13.59
CA LYS A 362 26.65 4.79 14.49
C LYS A 362 25.95 5.96 15.17
N GLU A 363 24.61 5.94 15.18
CA GLU A 363 23.83 6.81 16.06
C GLU A 363 24.23 6.53 17.52
N PRO A 364 24.43 7.58 18.36
CA PRO A 364 24.85 7.40 19.74
C PRO A 364 23.83 6.56 20.53
N ARG A 365 24.32 5.56 21.28
CA ARG A 365 23.57 4.61 22.12
C ARG A 365 22.70 5.22 23.24
N ASN A 366 22.54 6.54 23.32
CA ASN A 366 21.76 7.22 24.37
C ASN A 366 20.23 7.00 24.25
N ALA A 367 19.78 6.08 23.41
CA ALA A 367 18.37 5.78 23.20
C ALA A 367 18.05 4.27 23.31
N VAL A 368 18.80 3.52 24.12
CA VAL A 368 18.40 2.16 24.50
C VAL A 368 17.30 2.24 25.57
N GLY A 369 16.08 2.44 25.10
CA GLY A 369 14.84 2.22 25.82
C GLY A 369 13.75 1.88 24.81
N PRO A 370 12.65 1.21 25.20
CA PRO A 370 11.52 1.07 24.30
C PRO A 370 11.06 2.47 23.91
N TYR A 371 11.26 2.85 22.65
CA TYR A 371 11.00 4.19 22.10
C TYR A 371 9.52 4.65 22.21
N GLY A 372 8.68 3.86 22.90
CA GLY A 372 7.24 4.03 22.95
C GLY A 372 6.61 3.98 21.56
N LEU A 373 7.26 3.27 20.63
CA LEU A 373 6.82 3.04 19.26
C LEU A 373 6.63 1.55 19.05
N THR A 374 5.48 1.16 18.52
CA THR A 374 5.11 -0.22 18.28
C THR A 374 4.59 -0.39 16.85
N SER A 375 5.27 -1.24 16.07
CA SER A 375 4.92 -1.60 14.70
C SER A 375 4.86 -3.13 14.57
N PRO A 376 3.85 -3.80 15.16
CA PRO A 376 3.83 -5.26 15.28
C PRO A 376 3.88 -5.98 13.93
N CYS A 377 3.26 -5.42 12.89
CA CYS A 377 3.26 -6.00 11.55
C CYS A 377 4.61 -5.90 10.80
N SER A 378 5.55 -5.06 11.25
CA SER A 378 6.87 -4.90 10.61
C SER A 378 7.71 -6.19 10.60
N LYS A 379 7.53 -7.04 11.62
CA LYS A 379 8.23 -8.32 11.75
C LYS A 379 7.59 -9.46 10.95
N LYS A 380 6.55 -9.18 10.16
CA LYS A 380 5.74 -10.17 9.42
C LYS A 380 5.33 -11.36 10.31
N PRO A 381 4.52 -11.13 11.37
CA PRO A 381 4.16 -12.18 12.33
C PRO A 381 3.14 -13.20 11.81
N CYS A 382 2.48 -12.93 10.68
CA CYS A 382 1.45 -13.78 10.09
C CYS A 382 2.02 -14.74 9.04
N ASN A 383 1.26 -15.79 8.72
CA ASN A 383 1.64 -16.77 7.72
C ASN A 383 1.62 -16.19 6.29
N ALA A 384 2.22 -16.92 5.33
CA ALA A 384 2.33 -16.48 3.94
C ALA A 384 1.00 -16.30 3.20
N SER A 385 -0.12 -16.83 3.72
CA SER A 385 -1.48 -16.67 3.17
C SER A 385 -2.31 -15.62 3.92
N GLU A 386 -1.74 -14.98 4.93
CA GLU A 386 -2.42 -14.06 5.83
C GLU A 386 -1.84 -12.65 5.73
N VAL A 387 -2.68 -11.66 5.99
CA VAL A 387 -2.34 -10.25 6.04
C VAL A 387 -2.37 -9.79 7.48
N CYS A 388 -1.28 -9.17 7.94
CA CYS A 388 -1.22 -8.54 9.25
C CYS A 388 -1.94 -7.18 9.20
N VAL A 389 -2.92 -7.00 10.07
CA VAL A 389 -3.68 -5.76 10.23
C VAL A 389 -3.52 -5.26 11.66
N LEU A 390 -3.23 -3.97 11.84
CA LEU A 390 -3.10 -3.40 13.19
C LEU A 390 -4.44 -3.37 13.90
N GLN A 391 -4.43 -3.78 15.18
CA GLN A 391 -5.59 -3.72 16.05
C GLN A 391 -5.35 -2.73 17.17
N ARG A 392 -5.82 -1.50 16.98
CA ARG A 392 -5.64 -0.38 17.91
C ARG A 392 -6.53 -0.46 19.16
N ARG A 393 -7.44 -1.44 19.24
CA ARG A 393 -8.47 -1.56 20.28
C ARG A 393 -8.36 -2.88 21.04
N GLY A 394 -8.10 -2.78 22.34
CA GLY A 394 -8.42 -3.80 23.34
C GLY A 394 -7.57 -5.07 23.38
N ASP A 395 -6.66 -5.29 22.41
CA ASP A 395 -5.90 -6.54 22.33
C ASP A 395 -4.46 -6.41 22.82
N ILE A 396 -3.94 -7.46 23.49
CA ILE A 396 -2.60 -7.47 24.12
C ILE A 396 -1.50 -7.50 23.06
N GLN A 397 -1.78 -8.12 21.90
CA GLN A 397 -0.82 -8.29 20.81
C GLN A 397 -0.73 -7.08 19.86
N GLY A 398 -1.80 -6.28 19.76
CA GLY A 398 -1.83 -5.07 18.93
C GLY A 398 -1.95 -5.30 17.41
N TYR A 399 -2.13 -6.54 16.95
CA TYR A 399 -2.36 -6.90 15.54
C TYR A 399 -3.29 -8.12 15.43
N ALA A 400 -3.89 -8.31 14.26
CA ALA A 400 -4.66 -9.48 13.87
C ALA A 400 -4.18 -10.01 12.52
N CYS A 401 -4.14 -11.34 12.37
CA CYS A 401 -3.87 -12.00 11.10
C CYS A 401 -5.20 -12.36 10.44
N ILE A 402 -5.43 -11.83 9.24
CA ILE A 402 -6.66 -12.04 8.46
C ILE A 402 -6.29 -12.80 7.19
N PRO A 403 -7.05 -13.83 6.76
CA PRO A 403 -6.78 -14.51 5.49
C PRO A 403 -6.76 -13.51 4.33
N GLY A 404 -5.94 -13.79 3.32
CA GLY A 404 -5.82 -12.94 2.15
C GLY A 404 -5.72 -13.70 0.83
N CYS A 405 -5.86 -12.97 -0.27
CA CYS A 405 -5.77 -13.49 -1.63
C CYS A 405 -4.49 -13.01 -2.31
N SER A 406 -3.74 -13.95 -2.90
CA SER A 406 -2.58 -13.62 -3.73
C SER A 406 -3.01 -13.04 -5.08
N LEU A 407 -2.29 -12.03 -5.56
CA LEU A 407 -2.54 -11.40 -6.86
C LEU A 407 -1.78 -12.07 -8.02
N GLY A 408 -1.67 -13.39 -8.02
CA GLY A 408 -1.00 -14.17 -9.05
C GLY A 408 -0.39 -15.46 -8.50
N GLN A 409 0.19 -16.26 -9.38
CA GLN A 409 0.84 -17.53 -9.00
C GLN A 409 2.10 -17.32 -8.14
N ALA A 410 2.81 -16.21 -8.35
CA ALA A 410 4.07 -15.90 -7.67
C ALA A 410 4.13 -14.47 -7.10
N SER A 411 2.96 -13.84 -6.90
CA SER A 411 2.90 -12.46 -6.39
C SER A 411 3.21 -12.41 -4.89
N SER A 412 4.06 -11.46 -4.49
CA SER A 412 4.33 -11.15 -3.08
C SER A 412 3.24 -10.28 -2.44
N LEU A 413 2.36 -9.68 -3.25
CA LEU A 413 1.29 -8.80 -2.77
C LEU A 413 0.02 -9.60 -2.50
N ILE A 414 -0.40 -9.58 -1.23
CA ILE A 414 -1.60 -10.24 -0.74
C ILE A 414 -2.58 -9.18 -0.27
N VAL A 415 -3.84 -9.32 -0.69
CA VAL A 415 -4.94 -8.44 -0.27
C VAL A 415 -5.75 -9.12 0.83
N PRO A 416 -6.25 -8.38 1.84
CA PRO A 416 -7.03 -8.98 2.92
C PRO A 416 -8.40 -9.46 2.43
N PHE A 417 -8.96 -10.43 3.13
CA PHE A 417 -10.34 -10.90 2.93
C PHE A 417 -11.35 -9.76 2.89
N GLY A 418 -12.31 -9.83 1.96
CA GLY A 418 -13.33 -8.80 1.75
C GLY A 418 -12.85 -7.56 1.01
N ALA A 419 -11.56 -7.48 0.64
CA ALA A 419 -11.05 -6.40 -0.19
C ALA A 419 -11.58 -6.48 -1.63
N TYR A 420 -11.88 -5.31 -2.21
CA TYR A 420 -12.17 -5.18 -3.63
C TYR A 420 -10.93 -4.72 -4.38
N VAL A 421 -10.51 -5.52 -5.35
CA VAL A 421 -9.26 -5.36 -6.09
C VAL A 421 -9.54 -4.97 -7.52
N ARG A 422 -8.89 -3.91 -8.00
CA ARG A 422 -8.85 -3.48 -9.39
C ARG A 422 -7.63 -4.11 -10.08
N LEU A 423 -7.86 -4.82 -11.16
CA LEU A 423 -6.83 -5.53 -11.93
C LEU A 423 -6.89 -5.16 -13.40
N GLY A 424 -5.74 -5.11 -14.09
CA GLY A 424 -5.69 -4.93 -15.54
C GLY A 424 -6.16 -6.20 -16.25
N LYS A 425 -6.93 -6.04 -17.34
CA LYS A 425 -7.41 -7.16 -18.15
C LYS A 425 -6.28 -7.68 -19.05
N SER A 426 -6.06 -9.00 -19.03
CA SER A 426 -5.04 -9.66 -19.85
C SER A 426 -5.55 -9.86 -21.28
N ASN A 427 -5.48 -8.84 -22.14
CA ASN A 427 -5.69 -9.03 -23.59
C ASN A 427 -4.33 -9.16 -24.28
N ILE A 428 -3.92 -10.38 -24.60
CA ILE A 428 -2.71 -10.67 -25.40
C ILE A 428 -2.91 -10.33 -26.89
N HIS A 429 -4.13 -9.92 -27.31
CA HIS A 429 -4.52 -9.86 -28.72
C HIS A 429 -4.93 -8.50 -29.30
N THR A 430 -4.88 -7.40 -28.56
CA THR A 430 -5.08 -6.08 -29.19
C THR A 430 -3.76 -5.58 -29.75
N LYS A 431 -3.54 -5.74 -31.06
CA LYS A 431 -2.51 -4.98 -31.78
C LYS A 431 -2.68 -3.52 -31.42
N SER A 432 -1.70 -2.96 -30.70
CA SER A 432 -1.61 -1.52 -30.46
C SER A 432 -1.39 -0.85 -31.81
N ASP A 433 -2.44 -0.31 -32.43
CA ASP A 433 -2.29 0.53 -33.61
C ASP A 433 -1.41 1.73 -33.27
N VAL A 434 -0.41 1.96 -34.11
CA VAL A 434 0.57 3.05 -33.95
C VAL A 434 -0.17 4.39 -34.02
N GLY A 435 -0.22 5.12 -32.90
CA GLY A 435 -0.77 6.48 -32.83
C GLY A 435 -2.07 6.64 -32.02
N GLN A 436 -2.66 5.57 -31.47
CA GLN A 436 -3.81 5.68 -30.57
C GLN A 436 -3.39 5.75 -29.08
N PRO A 437 -4.08 6.56 -28.25
CA PRO A 437 -3.81 6.61 -26.81
C PRO A 437 -4.12 5.25 -26.17
N LEU A 438 -3.21 4.79 -25.30
CA LEU A 438 -3.34 3.51 -24.59
C LEU A 438 -4.72 3.41 -23.91
N SER A 439 -5.48 2.38 -24.26
CA SER A 439 -6.76 2.05 -23.62
C SER A 439 -6.51 1.20 -22.38
N ALA A 440 -7.00 1.65 -21.24
CA ALA A 440 -6.92 0.95 -19.97
C ALA A 440 -8.20 0.13 -19.76
N GLU A 441 -8.07 -1.19 -19.80
CA GLU A 441 -9.16 -2.13 -19.51
C GLU A 441 -8.92 -2.78 -18.15
N HIS A 442 -9.87 -2.61 -17.23
CA HIS A 442 -9.76 -3.14 -15.88
C HIS A 442 -10.94 -4.05 -15.54
N ILE A 443 -10.70 -4.95 -14.60
CA ILE A 443 -11.71 -5.75 -13.91
C ILE A 443 -11.63 -5.45 -12.41
N VAL A 444 -12.75 -5.58 -11.72
CA VAL A 444 -12.83 -5.53 -10.26
C VAL A 444 -13.22 -6.90 -9.73
N CYS A 445 -12.50 -7.44 -8.75
CA CYS A 445 -12.79 -8.71 -8.10
C CYS A 445 -12.85 -8.52 -6.58
N SER A 446 -13.51 -9.42 -5.84
CA SER A 446 -13.51 -9.46 -4.38
C SER A 446 -12.65 -10.60 -3.87
N CYS A 447 -11.89 -10.39 -2.79
CA CYS A 447 -11.16 -11.47 -2.12
C CYS A 447 -12.10 -12.32 -1.24
N GLY A 448 -12.28 -13.60 -1.61
CA GLY A 448 -13.13 -14.56 -0.91
C GLY A 448 -12.45 -15.24 0.28
N LEU A 449 -13.23 -16.00 1.06
CA LEU A 449 -12.75 -16.71 2.27
C LEU A 449 -11.76 -17.84 1.94
N GLN A 450 -11.84 -18.39 0.74
CA GLN A 450 -10.98 -19.48 0.28
C GLN A 450 -9.59 -18.98 -0.18
N GLY A 451 -9.28 -17.68 -0.03
CA GLY A 451 -8.00 -17.11 -0.46
C GLY A 451 -7.90 -16.88 -1.97
N HIS A 452 -9.02 -16.98 -2.69
CA HIS A 452 -9.12 -16.74 -4.13
C HIS A 452 -9.94 -15.49 -4.45
N LEU A 453 -9.64 -14.90 -5.61
CA LEU A 453 -10.41 -13.77 -6.13
C LEU A 453 -11.71 -14.29 -6.78
N GLU A 454 -12.83 -13.72 -6.35
CA GLU A 454 -14.18 -14.09 -6.75
C GLU A 454 -14.95 -12.87 -7.29
N GLN A 455 -16.14 -13.09 -7.84
CA GLN A 455 -17.08 -12.04 -8.27
C GLN A 455 -16.48 -10.97 -9.20
N CYS A 456 -15.60 -11.37 -10.12
CA CYS A 456 -14.94 -10.45 -11.03
C CYS A 456 -15.92 -9.81 -12.03
N GLN A 457 -15.87 -8.49 -12.19
CA GLN A 457 -16.69 -7.71 -13.12
C GLN A 457 -15.83 -6.73 -13.93
N PRO A 458 -16.09 -6.52 -15.23
CA PRO A 458 -15.37 -5.53 -16.03
C PRO A 458 -15.74 -4.10 -15.60
N LEU A 459 -14.75 -3.22 -15.59
CA LEU A 459 -14.93 -1.78 -15.40
C LEU A 459 -15.00 -1.06 -16.75
N PRO A 460 -15.70 0.08 -16.84
CA PRO A 460 -15.70 0.90 -18.05
C PRO A 460 -14.28 1.33 -18.43
N SER A 461 -13.88 1.05 -19.67
CA SER A 461 -12.55 1.38 -20.17
C SER A 461 -12.35 2.88 -20.31
N TYR A 462 -11.08 3.31 -20.33
CA TYR A 462 -10.73 4.69 -20.59
C TYR A 462 -9.37 4.80 -21.28
N THR A 463 -9.18 5.87 -22.04
CA THR A 463 -7.89 6.15 -22.68
C THR A 463 -7.00 6.99 -21.77
N HIS A 464 -5.69 6.81 -21.90
CA HIS A 464 -4.67 7.68 -21.29
C HIS A 464 -4.60 9.04 -22.01
N ALA A 465 -5.75 9.68 -22.19
CA ALA A 465 -5.86 10.97 -22.84
C ALA A 465 -5.15 12.06 -22.03
N HIS A 466 -4.44 12.92 -22.75
CA HIS A 466 -3.83 14.13 -22.20
C HIS A 466 -4.90 15.15 -21.85
N CYS A 467 -4.61 16.03 -20.90
CA CYS A 467 -5.49 17.12 -20.51
C CYS A 467 -5.04 18.42 -21.17
N THR A 468 -5.90 19.00 -22.01
CA THR A 468 -5.63 20.26 -22.71
C THR A 468 -6.35 21.43 -22.04
N LEU A 469 -5.61 22.46 -21.66
CA LEU A 469 -6.19 23.72 -21.17
C LEU A 469 -6.64 24.63 -22.33
N PRO A 470 -7.62 25.51 -22.10
CA PRO A 470 -7.90 26.62 -23.00
C PRO A 470 -6.63 27.47 -23.15
N GLY A 471 -6.02 27.47 -24.33
CA GLY A 471 -4.70 28.09 -24.59
C GLY A 471 -3.61 27.13 -25.08
N GLY A 472 -3.93 25.85 -25.30
CA GLY A 472 -3.08 24.91 -26.05
C GLY A 472 -2.02 24.16 -25.22
N ARG A 473 -1.86 24.45 -23.93
CA ARG A 473 -1.01 23.68 -23.02
C ARG A 473 -1.61 22.29 -22.76
N SER A 474 -0.81 21.24 -22.92
CA SER A 474 -1.23 19.84 -22.80
C SER A 474 -0.43 19.12 -21.71
N PHE A 475 -1.12 18.47 -20.79
CA PHE A 475 -0.55 17.72 -19.66
C PHE A 475 -0.76 16.23 -19.85
N ARG A 476 0.27 15.43 -19.54
CA ARG A 476 0.21 13.96 -19.67
C ARG A 476 -0.77 13.37 -18.65
N HIS A 477 -1.39 12.25 -19.00
CA HIS A 477 -2.16 11.46 -18.02
C HIS A 477 -1.31 11.16 -16.77
N GLY A 478 -1.89 11.30 -15.58
CA GLY A 478 -1.24 11.03 -14.30
C GLY A 478 -0.35 12.17 -13.79
N SER A 479 -0.14 13.23 -14.59
CA SER A 479 0.65 14.38 -14.16
C SER A 479 -0.13 15.30 -13.21
N SER A 480 0.63 16.00 -12.37
CA SER A 480 0.12 17.09 -11.53
C SER A 480 0.81 18.39 -11.89
N PHE A 481 0.11 19.51 -11.75
CA PHE A 481 0.61 20.84 -12.11
C PHE A 481 -0.14 21.90 -11.31
N TYR A 482 0.43 23.10 -11.23
CA TYR A 482 -0.21 24.24 -10.59
C TYR A 482 -0.86 25.15 -11.63
N LEU A 483 -2.11 25.54 -11.37
CA LEU A 483 -2.76 26.68 -12.01
C LEU A 483 -2.87 27.79 -10.98
N GLU A 484 -2.05 28.83 -11.15
CA GLU A 484 -1.84 29.85 -10.13
C GLU A 484 -1.39 29.19 -8.81
N CYS A 485 -2.20 29.26 -7.77
CA CYS A 485 -1.97 28.62 -6.47
C CYS A 485 -2.72 27.29 -6.29
N ASN A 486 -3.52 26.88 -7.28
CA ASN A 486 -4.34 25.67 -7.21
C ASN A 486 -3.57 24.47 -7.76
N LEU A 487 -3.37 23.46 -6.92
CA LEU A 487 -2.87 22.17 -7.36
C LEU A 487 -3.93 21.45 -8.19
N CYS A 488 -3.55 20.99 -9.37
CA CYS A 488 -4.36 20.29 -10.34
C CYS A 488 -3.77 18.92 -10.69
N SER A 489 -4.63 17.99 -11.08
CA SER A 489 -4.26 16.66 -11.54
C SER A 489 -4.96 16.33 -12.86
N CYS A 490 -4.19 15.83 -13.83
CA CYS A 490 -4.69 15.33 -15.10
C CYS A 490 -4.93 13.82 -15.01
N PHE A 491 -6.17 13.38 -15.20
CA PHE A 491 -6.50 11.96 -15.25
C PHE A 491 -7.45 11.67 -16.40
N ALA A 492 -6.97 10.94 -17.41
CA ALA A 492 -7.76 10.49 -18.58
C ALA A 492 -8.55 11.63 -19.26
N GLY A 493 -7.86 12.75 -19.55
CA GLY A 493 -8.43 13.97 -20.13
C GLY A 493 -9.25 14.84 -19.17
N GLU A 494 -9.41 14.44 -17.90
CA GLU A 494 -10.08 15.25 -16.88
C GLU A 494 -9.08 16.01 -16.01
N ILE A 495 -9.31 17.31 -15.82
CA ILE A 495 -8.54 18.15 -14.90
C ILE A 495 -9.35 18.34 -13.63
N THR A 496 -8.81 17.92 -12.49
CA THR A 496 -9.37 18.22 -11.17
C THR A 496 -8.41 19.12 -10.41
N CYS A 497 -8.88 20.30 -10.02
CA CYS A 497 -8.09 21.29 -9.28
C CYS A 497 -8.69 21.55 -7.89
N THR A 498 -7.82 21.94 -6.97
CA THR A 498 -8.23 22.63 -5.74
C THR A 498 -8.88 23.97 -6.07
N LYS A 499 -9.74 24.45 -5.16
CA LYS A 499 -10.48 25.71 -5.30
C LYS A 499 -10.11 26.71 -4.20
N LYS A 500 -8.86 27.14 -4.22
CA LYS A 500 -8.33 28.19 -3.36
C LYS A 500 -8.47 29.55 -4.04
N GLN A 501 -8.70 30.58 -3.23
CA GLN A 501 -8.60 31.95 -3.70
C GLN A 501 -7.11 32.32 -3.77
N CYS A 502 -6.57 32.44 -4.99
CA CYS A 502 -5.19 32.83 -5.21
C CYS A 502 -5.02 34.33 -5.02
N ARG A 503 -4.03 34.72 -4.21
CA ARG A 503 -3.70 36.12 -3.98
C ARG A 503 -2.53 36.51 -4.87
N LEU A 504 -2.68 37.58 -5.66
CA LEU A 504 -1.59 38.15 -6.43
C LEU A 504 -0.74 39.02 -5.49
N PRO A 505 0.58 38.79 -5.39
CA PRO A 505 1.46 39.64 -4.59
C PRO A 505 1.44 41.08 -5.12
N GLY A 506 1.21 42.05 -4.23
CA GLY A 506 1.10 43.48 -4.58
C GLY A 506 -0.32 44.02 -4.80
N PHE A 507 -1.35 43.16 -4.81
CA PHE A 507 -2.75 43.59 -4.92
C PHE A 507 -3.52 43.29 -3.63
N THR A 508 -3.99 44.33 -2.94
CA THR A 508 -4.90 44.20 -1.79
C THR A 508 -6.34 44.23 -2.29
N ASP A 509 -6.87 43.05 -2.62
CA ASP A 509 -8.28 42.93 -2.97
C ASP A 509 -9.15 42.96 -1.70
N SER A 510 -9.97 44.00 -1.56
CA SER A 510 -10.94 44.13 -0.46
C SER A 510 -11.99 43.02 -0.46
N SER A 511 -12.13 42.27 -1.57
CA SER A 511 -13.04 41.14 -1.70
C SER A 511 -12.41 39.78 -1.32
N TYR A 512 -11.15 39.75 -0.88
CA TYR A 512 -10.48 38.52 -0.45
C TYR A 512 -11.03 38.05 0.91
N THR A 513 -11.86 37.00 0.88
CA THR A 513 -12.43 36.40 2.10
C THR A 513 -11.66 35.17 2.57
N SER A 514 -10.66 34.74 1.79
CA SER A 514 -9.94 33.46 1.91
C SER A 514 -10.77 32.20 1.64
N LEU A 515 -12.11 32.27 1.66
CA LEU A 515 -12.96 31.13 1.37
C LEU A 515 -13.17 30.98 -0.15
N PRO A 516 -13.48 29.76 -0.65
CA PRO A 516 -13.77 29.55 -2.06
C PRO A 516 -14.87 30.49 -2.58
N CYS A 517 -14.70 30.95 -3.82
CA CYS A 517 -15.62 31.87 -4.52
C CYS A 517 -15.93 33.19 -3.78
N ASN A 518 -15.00 33.71 -2.97
CA ASN A 518 -15.16 34.96 -2.21
C ASN A 518 -16.36 34.93 -1.25
N CYS A 519 -16.72 33.74 -0.74
CA CYS A 519 -17.81 33.60 0.20
C CYS A 519 -17.47 34.24 1.55
N ALA A 520 -18.45 34.91 2.17
CA ALA A 520 -18.31 35.43 3.52
C ALA A 520 -18.17 34.30 4.56
N ALA A 521 -17.43 34.55 5.63
CA ALA A 521 -17.18 33.60 6.72
C ALA A 521 -18.34 33.47 7.72
N HIS A 522 -19.58 33.37 7.21
CA HIS A 522 -20.77 33.08 8.02
C HIS A 522 -21.02 31.58 8.08
N TYR A 523 -21.32 31.08 9.27
CA TYR A 523 -21.72 29.68 9.46
C TYR A 523 -23.25 29.56 9.48
N VAL A 524 -23.80 29.25 8.32
CA VAL A 524 -25.22 28.94 8.11
C VAL A 524 -25.26 27.64 7.31
N PRO A 525 -25.07 26.49 7.97
CA PRO A 525 -24.70 25.27 7.29
C PRO A 525 -25.82 24.76 6.39
N VAL A 526 -25.42 24.09 5.31
CA VAL A 526 -26.32 23.42 4.38
C VAL A 526 -25.86 21.98 4.16
N CYS A 527 -26.80 21.08 3.93
CA CYS A 527 -26.53 19.69 3.62
C CYS A 527 -26.57 19.48 2.11
N GLY A 528 -25.44 19.13 1.51
CA GLY A 528 -25.36 18.80 0.09
C GLY A 528 -25.95 17.43 -0.24
N SER A 529 -26.35 17.24 -1.48
CA SER A 529 -26.88 15.96 -2.01
C SER A 529 -25.87 14.81 -1.95
N ASN A 530 -24.59 15.11 -1.76
CA ASN A 530 -23.51 14.15 -1.52
C ASN A 530 -23.34 13.77 -0.04
N GLY A 531 -24.20 14.25 0.86
CA GLY A 531 -24.12 14.00 2.30
C GLY A 531 -23.08 14.83 3.04
N ASN A 532 -22.36 15.74 2.36
CA ASN A 532 -21.41 16.64 3.02
C ASN A 532 -22.11 17.88 3.57
N THR A 533 -21.71 18.32 4.77
CA THR A 533 -22.16 19.60 5.33
C THR A 533 -21.23 20.71 4.86
N TYR A 534 -21.79 21.73 4.22
CA TYR A 534 -21.06 22.93 3.82
C TYR A 534 -21.34 24.06 4.81
N PRO A 535 -20.36 24.94 5.08
CA PRO A 535 -20.50 26.01 6.07
C PRO A 535 -21.54 27.07 5.70
N SER A 536 -21.80 27.26 4.41
CA SER A 536 -22.81 28.19 3.90
C SER A 536 -23.34 27.76 2.54
N ALA A 537 -24.51 28.28 2.17
CA ALA A 537 -25.07 28.10 0.83
C ALA A 537 -24.13 28.63 -0.28
N CYS A 538 -23.42 29.74 -0.03
CA CYS A 538 -22.43 30.28 -0.97
C CYS A 538 -21.33 29.24 -1.25
N VAL A 539 -20.75 28.67 -0.19
CA VAL A 539 -19.70 27.65 -0.34
C VAL A 539 -20.25 26.40 -1.01
N ALA A 540 -21.48 25.96 -0.71
CA ALA A 540 -22.09 24.83 -1.41
C ALA A 540 -22.21 25.08 -2.92
N LYS A 541 -22.66 26.27 -3.34
CA LYS A 541 -22.76 26.67 -4.76
C LYS A 541 -21.42 26.63 -5.50
N CYS A 542 -20.29 26.77 -4.79
CA CYS A 542 -18.96 26.59 -5.38
C CYS A 542 -18.66 25.16 -5.84
N HIS A 543 -19.34 24.17 -5.27
CA HIS A 543 -19.03 22.75 -5.47
C HIS A 543 -20.11 22.00 -6.24
N MET A 544 -21.34 22.49 -6.21
CA MET A 544 -22.51 21.87 -6.81
C MET A 544 -23.48 22.92 -7.32
N PRO A 545 -24.28 22.61 -8.36
CA PRO A 545 -25.27 23.54 -8.88
C PRO A 545 -26.39 23.81 -7.86
N GLU A 546 -27.13 24.89 -8.09
CA GLU A 546 -28.25 25.29 -7.23
C GLU A 546 -29.33 24.19 -7.17
N GLY A 547 -29.98 24.05 -6.01
CA GLY A 547 -31.00 23.01 -5.77
C GLY A 547 -30.46 21.67 -5.29
N ASN A 548 -29.14 21.44 -5.34
CA ASN A 548 -28.51 20.20 -4.85
C ASN A 548 -28.12 20.24 -3.35
N TYR A 549 -28.69 21.15 -2.57
CA TYR A 549 -28.47 21.22 -1.12
C TYR A 549 -29.74 21.69 -0.41
N VAL A 550 -29.83 21.40 0.89
CA VAL A 550 -30.94 21.78 1.77
C VAL A 550 -30.40 22.57 2.97
N TYR A 551 -31.16 23.53 3.49
CA TYR A 551 -30.73 24.32 4.66
C TYR A 551 -30.66 23.47 5.94
N GLY A 552 -29.60 23.72 6.73
CA GLY A 552 -29.25 22.95 7.93
C GLY A 552 -28.10 21.98 7.67
N ALA A 553 -27.31 21.69 8.70
CA ALA A 553 -26.26 20.67 8.64
C ALA A 553 -26.87 19.28 8.38
N CYS A 554 -26.12 18.38 7.74
CA CYS A 554 -26.65 17.05 7.40
C CYS A 554 -27.12 16.25 8.61
N ASN A 555 -26.46 16.41 9.75
CA ASN A 555 -26.82 15.72 10.98
C ASN A 555 -27.79 16.50 11.89
N ALA A 556 -28.33 17.64 11.44
CA ALA A 556 -29.27 18.45 12.23
C ALA A 556 -30.70 17.86 12.26
N ARG A 557 -31.08 17.07 11.26
CA ARG A 557 -32.39 16.40 11.16
C ARG A 557 -32.20 14.92 10.95
N ASN A 558 -32.90 14.05 11.68
CA ASN A 558 -32.83 12.60 11.52
C ASN A 558 -33.11 12.18 10.06
N ALA A 559 -32.23 11.38 9.44
CA ALA A 559 -32.37 10.99 8.04
C ALA A 559 -33.62 10.17 7.78
N CYS A 560 -34.04 9.34 8.73
CA CYS A 560 -35.25 8.53 8.62
C CYS A 560 -36.52 9.37 8.58
N GLN A 561 -36.52 10.52 9.26
CA GLN A 561 -37.65 11.47 9.22
C GLN A 561 -37.65 12.30 7.94
N ALA A 562 -36.47 12.56 7.37
CA ALA A 562 -36.32 13.28 6.11
C ALA A 562 -36.53 12.41 4.87
N ALA A 563 -36.53 11.09 5.03
CA ALA A 563 -36.78 10.12 3.96
C ALA A 563 -38.26 10.11 3.56
N ALA A 564 -38.55 9.74 2.30
CA ALA A 564 -39.92 9.62 1.81
C ALA A 564 -40.72 8.56 2.61
N PRO A 565 -42.06 8.66 2.70
CA PRO A 565 -42.88 7.61 3.29
C PRO A 565 -42.61 6.26 2.60
N ASN A 566 -42.47 5.17 3.38
CA ASN A 566 -42.11 3.82 2.89
C ASN A 566 -40.71 3.69 2.25
N SER A 567 -39.75 4.55 2.64
CA SER A 567 -38.36 4.49 2.17
C SER A 567 -37.60 3.21 2.56
N CYS A 568 -38.09 2.47 3.55
CA CYS A 568 -37.57 1.18 3.95
C CYS A 568 -38.58 0.08 3.60
N PRO A 569 -38.13 -1.12 3.13
CA PRO A 569 -39.00 -2.25 2.88
C PRO A 569 -39.87 -2.62 4.09
N GLN A 570 -41.05 -3.21 3.84
CA GLN A 570 -41.92 -3.71 4.92
C GLN A 570 -41.17 -4.71 5.81
N GLY A 571 -41.36 -4.61 7.13
CA GLY A 571 -40.64 -5.43 8.12
C GLY A 571 -39.22 -4.96 8.43
N THR A 572 -38.76 -3.85 7.85
CA THR A 572 -37.47 -3.22 8.21
C THR A 572 -37.68 -1.87 8.90
N GLN A 573 -36.79 -1.57 9.83
CA GLN A 573 -36.78 -0.33 10.58
C GLN A 573 -35.61 0.55 10.14
N CYS A 574 -35.87 1.86 10.08
CA CYS A 574 -34.89 2.84 9.65
C CYS A 574 -33.99 3.30 10.80
N LEU A 575 -32.68 3.29 10.58
CA LEU A 575 -31.67 3.87 11.47
C LEU A 575 -30.84 4.94 10.74
N ASP A 576 -30.48 6.00 11.47
CA ASP A 576 -29.67 7.11 10.96
C ASP A 576 -28.22 6.64 10.69
N LYS A 577 -27.71 6.83 9.47
CA LYS A 577 -26.34 6.45 9.09
C LYS A 577 -25.77 7.44 8.09
N ARG A 578 -25.09 8.46 8.62
CA ARG A 578 -24.49 9.53 7.83
C ARG A 578 -23.27 9.06 7.07
N LYS A 579 -23.17 9.49 5.81
CA LYS A 579 -22.02 9.20 4.96
C LYS A 579 -21.85 10.27 3.90
N VAL A 580 -20.60 10.55 3.55
CA VAL A 580 -20.25 11.42 2.43
C VAL A 580 -19.94 10.56 1.20
N CYS A 581 -20.76 10.68 0.17
CA CYS A 581 -20.57 9.98 -1.10
C CYS A 581 -19.57 10.75 -1.97
N LEU A 582 -18.55 10.06 -2.47
CA LEU A 582 -17.53 10.65 -3.36
C LEU A 582 -17.88 10.49 -4.84
N ALA A 583 -18.65 9.45 -5.17
CA ALA A 583 -19.19 9.18 -6.50
C ALA A 583 -20.42 10.07 -6.79
N SER A 584 -20.53 10.55 -8.02
CA SER A 584 -21.71 11.29 -8.48
C SER A 584 -22.89 10.36 -8.80
N MET A 585 -22.62 9.09 -9.15
CA MET A 585 -23.65 8.08 -9.42
C MET A 585 -24.45 7.66 -8.18
N GLN A 586 -23.94 7.90 -6.96
CA GLN A 586 -24.68 7.64 -5.72
C GLN A 586 -25.70 8.77 -5.44
N ARG A 587 -26.73 8.88 -6.29
CA ARG A 587 -27.84 9.83 -6.12
C ARG A 587 -29.17 9.07 -6.03
N PRO A 588 -29.92 9.20 -4.91
CA PRO A 588 -29.58 9.96 -3.71
C PRO A 588 -28.48 9.30 -2.87
N CYS A 589 -27.61 10.09 -2.25
CA CYS A 589 -26.62 9.60 -1.30
C CYS A 589 -27.33 9.19 0.00
N GLN A 590 -27.64 7.90 0.15
CA GLN A 590 -28.46 7.39 1.27
C GLN A 590 -27.83 7.71 2.63
N GLN A 591 -28.56 8.47 3.47
CA GLN A 591 -28.14 8.91 4.81
C GLN A 591 -28.74 8.07 5.95
N TYR A 592 -29.42 6.98 5.62
CA TYR A 592 -30.02 6.05 6.56
C TYR A 592 -29.75 4.61 6.11
N VAL A 593 -30.01 3.66 6.99
CA VAL A 593 -29.94 2.24 6.71
C VAL A 593 -31.20 1.55 7.21
N CYS A 594 -31.73 0.63 6.40
CA CYS A 594 -32.87 -0.20 6.79
C CYS A 594 -32.36 -1.50 7.39
N VAL A 595 -32.82 -1.82 8.61
CA VAL A 595 -32.41 -3.00 9.37
C VAL A 595 -33.63 -3.87 9.61
N ASN A 596 -33.51 -5.17 9.35
CA ASN A 596 -34.56 -6.13 9.65
C ASN A 596 -34.42 -6.60 11.11
N ALA A 597 -35.22 -6.03 12.02
CA ALA A 597 -35.21 -6.39 13.43
C ALA A 597 -35.84 -7.77 13.72
N SER A 598 -36.64 -8.30 12.78
CA SER A 598 -37.33 -9.58 12.88
C SER A 598 -36.54 -10.75 12.28
N ALA A 599 -35.30 -10.51 11.82
CA ALA A 599 -34.46 -11.55 11.25
C ALA A 599 -34.11 -12.59 12.32
N THR A 600 -34.23 -13.88 11.98
CA THR A 600 -33.88 -15.00 12.87
C THR A 600 -32.40 -15.05 13.22
N ASN A 601 -31.53 -14.45 12.40
CA ASN A 601 -30.10 -14.29 12.67
C ASN A 601 -29.63 -12.87 12.34
N CYS A 602 -29.29 -12.10 13.38
CA CYS A 602 -28.75 -10.74 13.25
C CYS A 602 -27.28 -10.71 12.78
N SER A 603 -26.57 -11.84 12.80
CA SER A 603 -25.12 -11.91 12.52
C SER A 603 -24.76 -11.66 11.05
N SER A 604 -25.71 -11.84 10.11
CA SER A 604 -25.49 -11.70 8.67
C SER A 604 -25.73 -10.28 8.14
N TYR A 605 -26.37 -9.40 8.93
CA TYR A 605 -26.77 -8.06 8.50
C TYR A 605 -26.12 -6.98 9.36
N HIS A 606 -25.37 -6.06 8.72
CA HIS A 606 -24.68 -4.92 9.36
C HIS A 606 -23.60 -5.32 10.37
N GLN A 607 -22.49 -5.86 9.86
CA GLN A 607 -21.30 -6.18 10.65
C GLN A 607 -20.71 -4.89 11.24
N GLY A 608 -20.73 -4.78 12.58
CA GLY A 608 -20.08 -3.70 13.31
C GLY A 608 -20.82 -3.32 14.58
N GLU A 609 -20.07 -3.14 15.66
CA GLU A 609 -20.60 -2.71 16.96
C GLU A 609 -21.26 -1.32 16.86
N VAL A 610 -22.31 -1.09 17.63
CA VAL A 610 -23.06 0.17 17.64
C VAL A 610 -23.20 0.69 19.07
N CYS A 611 -23.04 2.00 19.25
CA CYS A 611 -23.30 2.65 20.53
C CYS A 611 -24.68 3.32 20.50
N ASP A 612 -25.55 2.97 21.44
CA ASP A 612 -26.87 3.58 21.56
C ASP A 612 -26.84 4.95 22.24
N THR A 613 -27.98 5.63 22.28
CA THR A 613 -28.08 6.97 22.90
C THR A 613 -27.90 7.00 24.41
N GLU A 614 -27.99 5.84 25.08
CA GLU A 614 -27.87 5.63 26.52
C GLU A 614 -26.44 5.22 26.92
N GLY A 615 -25.56 4.98 25.94
CA GLY A 615 -24.17 4.62 26.16
C GLY A 615 -23.92 3.11 26.30
N ARG A 616 -24.84 2.27 25.82
CA ARG A 616 -24.65 0.81 25.75
C ARG A 616 -24.16 0.39 24.37
N THR A 617 -23.20 -0.53 24.38
CA THR A 617 -22.65 -1.15 23.18
C THR A 617 -23.52 -2.34 22.79
N HIS A 618 -23.90 -2.39 21.53
CA HIS A 618 -24.60 -3.50 20.89
C HIS A 618 -23.69 -4.14 19.85
N ALA A 619 -23.76 -5.47 19.67
CA ALA A 619 -22.87 -6.17 18.74
C ALA A 619 -23.11 -5.80 17.26
N ASN A 620 -24.36 -5.50 16.91
CA ASN A 620 -24.75 -4.95 15.62
C ASN A 620 -26.05 -4.13 15.75
N ALA A 621 -26.45 -3.48 14.65
CA ALA A 621 -27.65 -2.65 14.62
C ALA A 621 -28.97 -3.45 14.74
N CYS A 622 -28.97 -4.74 14.36
CA CYS A 622 -30.14 -5.62 14.50
C CYS A 622 -30.37 -5.99 15.97
N ASP A 623 -29.30 -6.26 16.72
CA ASP A 623 -29.33 -6.53 18.15
C ASP A 623 -29.88 -5.34 18.94
N LEU A 624 -29.44 -4.13 18.61
CA LEU A 624 -29.96 -2.88 19.18
C LEU A 624 -31.49 -2.81 19.05
N LEU A 625 -32.02 -3.06 17.85
CA LEU A 625 -33.45 -2.94 17.58
C LEU A 625 -34.28 -4.08 18.18
N ARG A 626 -33.67 -5.26 18.34
CA ARG A 626 -34.30 -6.42 18.97
C ARG A 626 -34.46 -6.23 20.48
N GLU A 627 -33.45 -5.64 21.13
CA GLU A 627 -33.53 -5.30 22.56
C GLU A 627 -34.38 -4.03 22.78
N TYR A 628 -34.23 -3.04 21.92
CA TYR A 628 -34.89 -1.74 22.03
C TYR A 628 -35.51 -1.33 20.68
N PRO A 629 -36.80 -1.64 20.45
CA PRO A 629 -37.48 -1.30 19.20
C PRO A 629 -37.55 0.20 18.88
N SER A 630 -37.37 1.09 19.87
CA SER A 630 -37.27 2.54 19.67
C SER A 630 -35.83 3.06 19.79
N GLY A 631 -34.85 2.17 19.85
CA GLY A 631 -33.44 2.46 20.03
C GLY A 631 -32.90 3.36 18.92
N GLN A 632 -32.13 4.37 19.33
CA GLN A 632 -31.43 5.27 18.41
C GLN A 632 -29.92 5.06 18.51
N VAL A 633 -29.25 5.21 17.38
CA VAL A 633 -27.79 5.11 17.29
C VAL A 633 -27.18 6.45 17.68
N ALA A 634 -26.26 6.45 18.65
CA ALA A 634 -25.42 7.61 18.94
C ALA A 634 -24.25 7.71 17.95
N TYR A 635 -23.58 6.59 17.68
CA TYR A 635 -22.52 6.46 16.69
C TYR A 635 -22.23 4.99 16.36
N TRP A 636 -21.67 4.75 15.18
CA TRP A 636 -21.46 3.41 14.59
C TRP A 636 -20.12 2.80 15.02
N SER A 637 -19.93 2.62 16.32
CA SER A 637 -18.83 1.84 16.92
C SER A 637 -19.18 1.49 18.37
N ALA A 638 -18.53 0.52 19.01
CA ALA A 638 -18.76 0.29 20.45
C ALA A 638 -18.50 1.54 21.30
N CYS A 639 -19.28 1.68 22.37
CA CYS A 639 -19.20 2.82 23.27
C CYS A 639 -17.82 2.91 23.94
N GLN A 640 -17.30 4.13 24.06
CA GLN A 640 -16.10 4.40 24.85
C GLN A 640 -16.49 4.81 26.27
N SER A 641 -16.00 4.08 27.28
CA SER A 641 -16.29 4.35 28.69
C SER A 641 -15.55 5.60 29.16
N ASN A 642 -16.31 6.65 29.46
CA ASN A 642 -15.84 7.68 30.38
C ASN A 642 -17.05 8.18 31.18
N ARG A 643 -16.89 8.39 32.49
CA ARG A 643 -17.96 8.82 33.41
C ARG A 643 -18.44 10.27 33.17
N ALA A 644 -17.93 10.94 32.14
CA ALA A 644 -18.31 12.32 31.82
C ALA A 644 -19.55 12.34 30.94
N SER A 645 -20.52 13.18 31.30
CA SER A 645 -21.71 13.42 30.48
C SER A 645 -21.32 13.84 29.06
N PRO A 646 -21.93 13.28 28.01
CA PRO A 646 -21.61 13.64 26.64
C PRO A 646 -21.94 15.12 26.40
N SER A 647 -20.91 15.92 26.15
CA SER A 647 -21.06 17.31 25.71
C SER A 647 -20.93 17.40 24.20
N PRO A 648 -21.78 18.21 23.52
CA PRO A 648 -21.66 18.40 22.08
C PRO A 648 -20.35 19.10 21.76
N VAL A 649 -19.75 18.72 20.62
CA VAL A 649 -18.48 19.29 20.15
C VAL A 649 -18.59 19.67 18.67
N CYS A 650 -17.86 20.70 18.26
CA CYS A 650 -17.69 21.01 16.84
C CYS A 650 -16.50 20.20 16.33
N GLY A 651 -16.70 19.41 15.29
CA GLY A 651 -15.62 18.69 14.62
C GLY A 651 -14.78 19.61 13.74
N ILE A 652 -13.55 19.21 13.43
CA ILE A 652 -12.65 19.94 12.51
C ILE A 652 -13.21 20.07 11.08
N ASN A 653 -14.24 19.29 10.75
CA ASN A 653 -15.00 19.35 9.52
C ASN A 653 -16.17 20.36 9.56
N GLY A 654 -16.33 21.11 10.66
CA GLY A 654 -17.43 22.07 10.83
C GLY A 654 -18.78 21.41 11.05
N VAL A 655 -18.83 20.17 11.54
CA VAL A 655 -20.06 19.43 11.88
C VAL A 655 -20.19 19.28 13.40
N THR A 656 -21.39 19.47 13.93
CA THR A 656 -21.65 19.35 15.38
C THR A 656 -21.91 17.90 15.76
N TYR A 657 -21.07 17.30 16.58
CA TYR A 657 -21.23 15.93 17.08
C TYR A 657 -21.81 15.91 18.49
N ARG A 658 -22.50 14.82 18.85
CA ARG A 658 -23.08 14.63 20.20
C ARG A 658 -22.01 14.47 21.28
N SER A 659 -20.85 13.94 20.92
CA SER A 659 -19.70 13.76 21.80
C SER A 659 -18.41 13.69 20.97
N ILE A 660 -17.27 13.82 21.64
CA ILE A 660 -15.96 13.60 21.02
C ILE A 660 -15.80 12.17 20.47
N PHE A 661 -16.49 11.20 21.07
CA PHE A 661 -16.46 9.80 20.64
C PHE A 661 -17.23 9.60 19.34
N ALA A 662 -18.38 10.27 19.19
CA ALA A 662 -19.13 10.26 17.94
C ALA A 662 -18.34 10.86 16.78
N ALA A 663 -17.59 11.95 17.02
CA ALA A 663 -16.70 12.53 16.01
C ALA A 663 -15.59 11.53 15.61
N ARG A 664 -14.95 10.89 16.59
CA ARG A 664 -13.86 9.93 16.35
C ARG A 664 -14.31 8.67 15.59
N ALA A 665 -15.54 8.22 15.81
CA ALA A 665 -16.13 7.10 15.07
C ALA A 665 -16.23 7.39 13.55
N GLU A 666 -16.24 8.67 13.16
CA GLU A 666 -16.22 9.11 11.76
C GLU A 666 -14.83 9.58 11.29
N TYR A 667 -13.74 9.23 12.00
CA TYR A 667 -12.37 9.73 11.74
C TYR A 667 -12.21 11.25 11.90
N VAL A 668 -13.06 11.91 12.70
CA VAL A 668 -13.04 13.37 12.91
C VAL A 668 -12.60 13.71 14.33
N LEU A 669 -11.71 14.69 14.48
CA LEU A 669 -11.34 15.26 15.78
C LEU A 669 -12.23 16.44 16.16
N ALA A 670 -12.37 16.68 17.46
CA ALA A 670 -13.02 17.89 17.96
C ALA A 670 -12.11 19.11 17.74
N ASP A 671 -12.68 20.18 17.18
CA ASP A 671 -12.07 21.50 17.03
C ASP A 671 -12.23 22.31 18.32
N TYR A 672 -13.46 22.41 18.83
CA TYR A 672 -13.80 23.06 20.10
C TYR A 672 -15.06 22.48 20.74
N VAL A 673 -15.23 22.75 22.03
CA VAL A 673 -16.39 22.31 22.82
C VAL A 673 -17.61 23.17 22.50
N GLY A 674 -18.78 22.55 22.37
CA GLY A 674 -20.04 23.19 22.01
C GLY A 674 -20.44 22.92 20.56
N ARG A 675 -21.57 23.50 20.14
CA ARG A 675 -22.04 23.42 18.75
C ARG A 675 -21.20 24.31 17.84
N CYS A 676 -21.10 23.95 16.56
CA CYS A 676 -20.41 24.79 15.58
C CYS A 676 -21.11 26.14 15.40
N ARG A 677 -20.34 27.24 15.38
CA ARG A 677 -20.86 28.63 15.31
C ARG A 677 -20.16 29.49 14.26
N GLU A 678 -18.92 29.17 13.92
CA GLU A 678 -18.11 29.90 12.94
C GLU A 678 -17.18 28.92 12.21
N VAL A 679 -16.56 29.40 11.13
CA VAL A 679 -15.69 28.63 10.24
C VAL A 679 -14.36 29.33 10.14
N GLY A 680 -13.28 28.55 10.18
CA GLY A 680 -11.94 29.09 10.08
C GLY A 680 -11.64 29.66 8.70
N LEU A 681 -11.09 30.88 8.66
CA LEU A 681 -10.48 31.44 7.44
C LEU A 681 -9.36 30.53 6.92
N LEU A 682 -9.14 30.46 5.60
CA LEU A 682 -8.13 29.59 4.98
C LEU A 682 -6.74 30.24 4.86
N ALA A 683 -6.66 31.57 4.91
CA ALA A 683 -5.39 32.31 4.98
C ALA A 683 -4.99 32.62 6.43
N SER A 684 -3.81 32.17 6.87
CA SER A 684 -3.27 32.44 8.22
C SER A 684 -2.88 33.90 8.44
N GLU A 685 -2.64 34.64 7.36
CA GLU A 685 -2.18 36.03 7.39
C GLU A 685 -3.31 37.02 7.72
N MET A 686 -4.57 36.58 7.64
CA MET A 686 -5.75 37.42 7.88
C MET A 686 -6.14 37.53 9.38
N GLY A 687 -5.25 37.15 10.29
CA GLY A 687 -5.46 37.21 11.73
C GLY A 687 -5.97 35.90 12.33
N ARG A 688 -6.74 35.98 13.43
CA ARG A 688 -7.31 34.78 14.06
C ARG A 688 -8.27 34.09 13.09
N ARG A 689 -8.10 32.77 12.92
CA ARG A 689 -8.94 31.93 12.05
C ARG A 689 -10.43 32.06 12.38
N CYS A 690 -10.73 32.13 13.68
CA CYS A 690 -12.06 32.29 14.26
C CYS A 690 -12.01 33.37 15.35
N ARG A 691 -13.08 34.15 15.51
CA ARG A 691 -13.09 35.33 16.38
C ARG A 691 -13.54 35.01 17.81
N THR A 692 -14.49 34.09 17.95
CA THR A 692 -15.19 33.79 19.21
C THR A 692 -14.78 32.47 19.86
N VAL A 693 -14.15 31.58 19.09
CA VAL A 693 -13.71 30.26 19.56
C VAL A 693 -12.46 30.36 20.43
N GLN A 694 -12.51 29.67 21.57
CA GLN A 694 -11.36 29.45 22.45
C GLN A 694 -10.77 28.07 22.17
N CYS A 695 -9.52 28.05 21.69
CA CYS A 695 -8.85 26.81 21.34
C CYS A 695 -8.27 26.08 22.55
N PRO A 696 -8.26 24.74 22.54
CA PRO A 696 -7.59 23.96 23.57
C PRO A 696 -6.09 24.24 23.58
N ALA A 697 -5.48 24.17 24.76
CA ALA A 697 -4.04 24.29 24.90
C ALA A 697 -3.33 23.12 24.20
N PRO A 698 -2.15 23.33 23.60
CA PRO A 698 -1.41 22.26 22.94
C PRO A 698 -1.00 21.18 23.94
N VAL A 699 -1.18 19.92 23.53
CA VAL A 699 -0.92 18.73 24.37
C VAL A 699 0.55 18.61 24.76
N SER A 700 1.46 19.09 23.91
CA SER A 700 2.91 19.10 24.12
C SER A 700 3.52 20.34 23.48
N ARG A 701 4.64 20.82 24.03
CA ARG A 701 5.44 21.90 23.43
C ARG A 701 6.09 21.48 22.10
N ASN A 702 6.26 20.18 21.88
CA ASN A 702 6.87 19.62 20.67
C ASN A 702 5.87 19.42 19.51
N CYS A 703 4.61 19.79 19.69
CA CYS A 703 3.57 19.62 18.69
C CYS A 703 3.84 20.46 17.43
N ARG A 704 3.75 19.83 16.26
CA ARG A 704 3.64 20.57 14.99
C ARG A 704 2.19 21.02 14.84
N LEU A 705 1.97 22.32 14.99
CA LEU A 705 0.63 22.91 14.97
C LEU A 705 0.16 23.14 13.52
N ILE A 706 -0.80 22.33 13.09
CA ILE A 706 -1.42 22.40 11.77
C ILE A 706 -2.88 22.77 11.95
N VAL A 707 -3.35 23.81 11.28
CA VAL A 707 -4.77 24.19 11.27
C VAL A 707 -5.44 23.59 10.02
N PRO A 708 -6.40 22.66 10.17
CA PRO A 708 -7.13 22.12 9.03
C PRO A 708 -7.91 23.21 8.26
N PRO A 709 -8.09 23.06 6.93
CA PRO A 709 -8.92 23.97 6.14
C PRO A 709 -10.36 24.06 6.70
N GLY A 710 -10.78 25.25 7.11
CA GLY A 710 -12.11 25.50 7.67
C GLY A 710 -12.24 25.31 9.19
N ALA A 711 -11.21 24.79 9.87
CA ALA A 711 -11.19 24.63 11.32
C ALA A 711 -10.66 25.90 12.03
N CYS A 712 -11.09 26.09 13.27
CA CYS A 712 -10.68 27.22 14.09
C CYS A 712 -9.35 27.01 14.80
N CYS A 713 -9.09 25.79 15.27
CA CYS A 713 -8.02 25.49 16.19
C CYS A 713 -6.90 24.64 15.56
N PRO A 714 -5.65 24.85 16.00
CA PRO A 714 -4.54 24.03 15.55
C PRO A 714 -4.59 22.63 16.17
N LEU A 715 -4.33 21.63 15.35
CA LEU A 715 -4.13 20.24 15.77
C LEU A 715 -2.66 20.00 16.09
N CYS A 716 -2.40 19.20 17.13
CA CYS A 716 -1.11 18.57 17.35
C CYS A 716 -0.97 17.37 16.41
N ALA A 717 -0.70 17.62 15.13
CA ALA A 717 -0.50 16.58 14.13
C ALA A 717 0.98 16.20 14.06
N GLY A 718 1.29 14.92 13.85
CA GLY A 718 2.63 14.51 13.43
C GLY A 718 2.90 15.02 12.01
N GLY A 719 1.94 14.78 11.11
CA GLY A 719 1.93 15.31 9.75
C GLY A 719 0.51 15.36 9.19
N ALA A 720 0.31 16.19 8.17
CA ALA A 720 -0.95 16.28 7.44
C ALA A 720 -0.70 16.44 5.94
N PHE A 721 -1.64 15.97 5.14
CA PHE A 721 -1.59 16.07 3.70
C PHE A 721 -3.01 16.20 3.13
N ARG A 722 -3.06 16.66 1.90
CA ARG A 722 -4.29 16.88 1.16
C ARG A 722 -4.29 15.98 -0.07
N ILE A 723 -5.40 15.29 -0.31
CA ILE A 723 -5.59 14.40 -1.44
C ILE A 723 -6.60 15.00 -2.43
N ILE A 724 -6.24 14.98 -3.71
CA ILE A 724 -7.16 15.20 -4.83
C ILE A 724 -7.56 13.83 -5.38
N TYR A 725 -8.84 13.69 -5.74
CA TYR A 725 -9.40 12.44 -6.24
C TYR A 725 -10.22 12.69 -7.51
N SER A 726 -10.31 11.69 -8.39
CA SER A 726 -11.15 11.75 -9.59
C SER A 726 -12.55 11.23 -9.29
N ARG A 727 -13.57 12.09 -9.47
CA ARG A 727 -14.98 11.70 -9.35
C ARG A 727 -15.37 10.66 -10.40
N LYS A 728 -14.85 10.78 -11.63
CA LYS A 728 -15.11 9.80 -12.70
C LYS A 728 -14.55 8.43 -12.37
N GLN A 729 -13.41 8.32 -11.68
CA GLN A 729 -12.90 7.03 -11.22
C GLN A 729 -13.83 6.39 -10.19
N PHE A 730 -14.35 7.18 -9.24
CA PHE A 730 -15.37 6.69 -8.31
C PHE A 730 -16.65 6.23 -9.01
N ASP A 731 -17.10 6.95 -10.06
CA ASP A 731 -18.27 6.55 -10.85
C ASP A 731 -18.02 5.24 -11.62
N ARG A 732 -16.82 5.07 -12.20
CA ARG A 732 -16.41 3.80 -12.85
C ARG A 732 -16.35 2.65 -11.85
N ALA A 733 -15.77 2.87 -10.67
CA ALA A 733 -15.73 1.89 -9.60
C ALA A 733 -17.15 1.50 -9.14
N MET A 734 -18.06 2.47 -9.05
CA MET A 734 -19.46 2.23 -8.69
C MET A 734 -20.18 1.32 -9.69
N TYR A 735 -19.89 1.50 -10.98
CA TYR A 735 -20.40 0.64 -12.04
C TYR A 735 -19.97 -0.82 -11.84
N GLY A 736 -18.68 -1.05 -11.53
CA GLY A 736 -18.14 -2.39 -11.28
C GLY A 736 -18.74 -3.08 -10.05
N LEU A 737 -19.11 -2.31 -9.02
CA LEU A 737 -19.83 -2.81 -7.84
C LEU A 737 -21.34 -3.00 -8.07
N ARG A 738 -21.82 -2.88 -9.32
CA ARG A 738 -23.23 -2.98 -9.72
C ARG A 738 -24.15 -2.07 -8.90
N ALA A 739 -23.65 -0.88 -8.53
CA ALA A 739 -24.38 0.09 -7.71
C ALA A 739 -24.97 -0.48 -6.40
N GLN A 740 -24.37 -1.55 -5.83
CA GLN A 740 -24.68 -1.93 -4.46
C GLN A 740 -24.37 -0.74 -3.55
N ASN A 741 -25.13 -0.58 -2.46
CA ASN A 741 -24.94 0.44 -1.43
C ASN A 741 -23.63 0.20 -0.64
N SER A 742 -22.50 0.26 -1.34
CA SER A 742 -21.19 -0.04 -0.81
C SER A 742 -20.70 1.15 0.02
N THR A 743 -20.32 0.87 1.27
CA THR A 743 -19.64 1.82 2.16
C THR A 743 -18.20 2.09 1.72
N LEU A 744 -17.63 1.24 0.85
CA LEU A 744 -16.24 1.32 0.39
C LEU A 744 -15.92 2.62 -0.34
N LEU A 745 -16.81 3.07 -1.24
CA LEU A 745 -16.60 4.23 -2.11
C LEU A 745 -17.11 5.55 -1.48
N THR A 746 -17.27 5.54 -0.16
CA THR A 746 -17.58 6.74 0.65
C THR A 746 -16.31 7.32 1.25
N LEU A 747 -16.38 8.55 1.76
CA LEU A 747 -15.26 9.16 2.50
C LEU A 747 -14.78 8.26 3.65
N HIS A 748 -15.71 7.68 4.42
CA HIS A 748 -15.37 6.77 5.52
C HIS A 748 -14.61 5.53 5.01
N GLY A 749 -15.08 4.93 3.92
CA GLY A 749 -14.42 3.77 3.30
C GLY A 749 -13.01 4.11 2.83
N VAL A 750 -12.80 5.26 2.18
CA VAL A 750 -11.46 5.72 1.78
C VAL A 750 -10.55 5.95 2.99
N LEU A 751 -11.03 6.62 4.03
CA LEU A 751 -10.25 6.86 5.26
C LEU A 751 -9.90 5.56 5.97
N GLN A 752 -10.80 4.57 5.98
CA GLN A 752 -10.54 3.24 6.52
C GLN A 752 -9.45 2.50 5.73
N GLN A 753 -9.47 2.58 4.39
CA GLN A 753 -8.41 1.98 3.57
C GLN A 753 -7.06 2.70 3.76
N LEU A 754 -7.06 4.01 3.96
CA LEU A 754 -5.84 4.77 4.30
C LEU A 754 -5.31 4.43 5.71
N ASP A 755 -6.20 4.23 6.70
CA ASP A 755 -5.80 3.85 8.06
C ASP A 755 -5.14 2.46 8.09
N GLY A 756 -5.54 1.58 7.17
CA GLY A 756 -4.89 0.28 6.95
C GLY A 756 -3.45 0.36 6.41
N LEU A 757 -3.01 1.51 5.89
CA LEU A 757 -1.62 1.73 5.47
C LEU A 757 -0.71 2.20 6.60
N VAL A 758 -1.28 2.69 7.71
CA VAL A 758 -0.53 3.17 8.86
C VAL A 758 0.04 1.98 9.63
N GLN A 759 1.37 1.89 9.76
CA GLN A 759 2.06 0.76 10.42
C GLN A 759 2.45 1.03 11.88
N VAL A 760 2.40 2.29 12.32
CA VAL A 760 2.73 2.69 13.69
C VAL A 760 1.45 2.77 14.53
N ASN A 761 1.39 2.02 15.63
CA ASN A 761 0.19 1.91 16.46
C ASN A 761 -0.13 3.21 17.23
N GLU A 762 0.90 3.99 17.57
CA GLU A 762 0.76 5.27 18.27
C GLU A 762 0.20 6.38 17.37
N CYS A 763 0.05 6.14 16.07
CA CYS A 763 -0.52 7.08 15.11
C CYS A 763 -1.96 6.71 14.77
N GLN A 764 -2.82 7.71 14.81
CA GLN A 764 -4.23 7.62 14.47
C GLN A 764 -4.53 8.55 13.28
N LEU A 765 -5.23 8.01 12.28
CA LEU A 765 -5.68 8.79 11.13
C LEU A 765 -6.94 9.61 11.46
N THR A 766 -6.98 10.85 10.98
CA THR A 766 -8.18 11.68 10.93
C THR A 766 -8.30 12.30 9.56
N GLY A 767 -9.52 12.51 9.06
CA GLY A 767 -9.69 13.19 7.79
C GLY A 767 -11.13 13.55 7.48
N PHE A 768 -11.31 14.47 6.54
CA PHE A 768 -12.62 14.92 6.09
C PHE A 768 -12.57 15.53 4.68
N LEU A 769 -13.72 15.68 4.04
CA LEU A 769 -13.85 16.37 2.76
C LEU A 769 -13.83 17.89 2.97
N THR A 770 -12.82 18.56 2.44
CA THR A 770 -12.62 20.01 2.59
C THR A 770 -13.55 20.84 1.70
N MET A 771 -13.74 22.09 2.08
CA MET A 771 -14.37 23.12 1.25
C MET A 771 -13.54 23.58 0.04
N GLU A 772 -12.32 23.08 -0.18
CA GLU A 772 -11.49 23.50 -1.32
C GLU A 772 -11.46 22.43 -2.45
N VAL A 773 -12.36 21.43 -2.43
CA VAL A 773 -12.34 20.22 -3.30
C VAL A 773 -11.09 19.37 -3.04
N GLY A 774 -11.20 18.45 -2.09
CA GLY A 774 -10.13 17.51 -1.72
C GLY A 774 -10.32 16.94 -0.32
N ILE A 775 -9.65 15.83 -0.02
CA ILE A 775 -9.71 15.16 1.28
C ILE A 775 -8.52 15.65 2.11
N PHE A 776 -8.79 16.25 3.27
CA PHE A 776 -7.76 16.54 4.26
C PHE A 776 -7.55 15.28 5.09
N VAL A 777 -6.28 14.90 5.28
CA VAL A 777 -5.89 13.77 6.14
C VAL A 777 -4.75 14.22 7.05
N ALA A 778 -4.81 13.85 8.32
CA ALA A 778 -3.73 14.06 9.27
C ALA A 778 -3.50 12.80 10.10
N LEU A 779 -2.24 12.54 10.43
CA LEU A 779 -1.86 11.55 11.43
C LEU A 779 -1.57 12.27 12.74
N VAL A 780 -2.37 11.95 13.76
CA VAL A 780 -2.25 12.49 15.11
C VAL A 780 -1.83 11.40 16.08
N PRO A 781 -1.23 11.74 17.24
CA PRO A 781 -1.01 10.76 18.30
C PRO A 781 -2.32 10.11 18.72
N SER A 782 -2.27 8.80 18.99
CA SER A 782 -3.40 8.03 19.47
C SER A 782 -4.00 8.65 20.74
N SER A 783 -5.32 8.59 20.85
CA SER A 783 -6.05 9.16 21.98
C SER A 783 -5.70 8.56 23.35
N SER A 784 -5.04 7.40 23.40
CA SER A 784 -4.50 6.80 24.63
C SER A 784 -3.27 7.55 25.17
N ILE A 785 -2.58 8.32 24.33
CA ILE A 785 -1.33 9.01 24.66
C ILE A 785 -1.64 10.43 25.14
N LYS A 786 -1.58 10.65 26.45
CA LYS A 786 -1.83 11.98 27.05
C LYS A 786 -0.72 13.01 26.78
N ARG A 787 0.54 12.55 26.62
CA ARG A 787 1.71 13.42 26.39
C ARG A 787 2.64 12.74 25.38
N PRO A 788 2.50 13.04 24.08
CA PRO A 788 3.32 12.41 23.05
C PRO A 788 4.76 12.88 23.11
N THR A 789 5.71 11.96 22.93
CA THR A 789 7.14 12.27 22.84
C THR A 789 7.48 12.93 21.51
N ARG A 790 8.64 13.61 21.42
CA ARG A 790 9.11 14.17 20.15
C ARG A 790 9.25 13.09 19.07
N LEU A 791 9.74 11.91 19.46
CA LEU A 791 9.93 10.80 18.54
C LEU A 791 8.61 10.21 18.04
N GLN A 792 7.58 10.07 18.90
CA GLN A 792 6.24 9.64 18.48
C GLN A 792 5.61 10.61 17.48
N LEU A 793 5.75 11.92 17.73
CA LEU A 793 5.27 12.94 16.79
C LEU A 793 6.01 12.88 15.45
N GLU A 794 7.32 12.66 15.48
CA GLU A 794 8.11 12.50 14.26
C GLU A 794 7.74 11.23 13.51
N ALA A 795 7.54 10.09 14.18
CA ALA A 795 7.09 8.85 13.55
C ALA A 795 5.74 9.03 12.83
N CYS A 796 4.77 9.69 13.46
CA CYS A 796 3.49 10.00 12.80
C CYS A 796 3.65 10.99 11.63
N ALA A 797 4.63 11.90 11.69
CA ALA A 797 4.97 12.74 10.55
C ALA A 797 5.48 11.91 9.37
N ARG A 798 6.39 10.96 9.64
CA ARG A 798 6.99 10.10 8.62
C ARG A 798 5.98 9.12 8.02
N GLU A 799 5.06 8.58 8.81
CA GLU A 799 3.95 7.79 8.27
C GLU A 799 3.07 8.63 7.33
N ALA A 800 2.82 9.90 7.64
CA ALA A 800 2.03 10.79 6.80
C ALA A 800 2.76 11.12 5.47
N GLU A 801 4.06 11.39 5.55
CA GLU A 801 4.94 11.57 4.38
C GLU A 801 4.95 10.31 3.50
N LYS A 802 5.07 9.12 4.11
CA LYS A 802 5.04 7.82 3.43
C LYS A 802 3.73 7.62 2.65
N ILE A 803 2.57 7.81 3.30
CA ILE A 803 1.26 7.62 2.66
C ILE A 803 1.07 8.64 1.52
N SER A 804 1.44 9.91 1.73
CA SER A 804 1.38 10.92 0.68
C SER A 804 2.24 10.54 -0.53
N SER A 805 3.46 10.04 -0.30
CA SER A 805 4.36 9.58 -1.35
C SER A 805 3.84 8.33 -2.06
N LEU A 806 3.19 7.40 -1.35
CA LEU A 806 2.52 6.24 -1.95
C LEU A 806 1.42 6.67 -2.93
N ILE A 807 0.57 7.63 -2.55
CA ILE A 807 -0.48 8.16 -3.43
C ILE A 807 0.12 8.79 -4.70
N ASN A 808 1.22 9.53 -4.57
CA ASN A 808 1.87 10.16 -5.74
C ASN A 808 2.60 9.15 -6.63
N ALA A 809 3.23 8.13 -6.04
CA ALA A 809 3.99 7.11 -6.77
C ALA A 809 3.11 6.07 -7.48
N GLN A 810 1.82 5.98 -7.10
CA GLN A 810 0.83 5.03 -7.65
C GLN A 810 1.35 3.57 -7.76
N PRO A 811 1.94 2.99 -6.70
CA PRO A 811 2.35 1.59 -6.72
C PRO A 811 1.12 0.65 -6.63
N PRO A 812 1.27 -0.66 -6.91
CA PRO A 812 0.19 -1.63 -6.85
C PRO A 812 -0.55 -1.66 -5.51
N ARG A 813 0.10 -1.36 -4.39
CA ARG A 813 -0.56 -1.22 -3.07
C ARG A 813 -1.68 -0.16 -3.05
N ILE A 814 -1.58 0.88 -3.88
CA ILE A 814 -2.60 1.92 -4.07
C ILE A 814 -3.51 1.56 -5.26
N THR A 815 -2.95 1.22 -6.42
CA THR A 815 -3.70 1.07 -7.68
C THR A 815 -4.52 -0.21 -7.75
N THR A 816 -4.16 -1.26 -7.00
CA THR A 816 -4.96 -2.49 -6.88
C THR A 816 -6.13 -2.31 -5.92
N ASN A 817 -6.05 -1.43 -4.92
CA ASN A 817 -7.17 -1.18 -4.03
C ASN A 817 -8.21 -0.30 -4.74
N LEU A 818 -9.45 -0.79 -4.90
CA LEU A 818 -10.46 -0.08 -5.68
C LEU A 818 -10.72 1.36 -5.18
N ALA A 819 -10.81 1.57 -3.86
CA ALA A 819 -11.07 2.89 -3.30
C ALA A 819 -9.86 3.82 -3.41
N LEU A 820 -8.66 3.32 -3.12
CA LEU A 820 -7.43 4.13 -3.16
C LEU A 820 -6.98 4.43 -4.61
N SER A 821 -7.31 3.57 -5.58
CA SER A 821 -7.03 3.79 -7.00
C SER A 821 -7.72 5.03 -7.59
N CYS A 822 -8.72 5.59 -6.90
CA CYS A 822 -9.42 6.82 -7.30
C CYS A 822 -8.69 8.09 -6.86
N LEU A 823 -7.66 7.98 -6.01
CA LEU A 823 -6.85 9.10 -5.50
C LEU A 823 -5.76 9.41 -6.51
N THR A 824 -5.66 10.67 -6.97
CA THR A 824 -4.80 11.01 -8.11
C THR A 824 -3.51 11.73 -7.71
N VAL A 825 -3.55 12.61 -6.71
CA VAL A 825 -2.36 13.31 -6.20
C VAL A 825 -2.54 13.70 -4.73
N SER A 826 -1.44 13.76 -3.99
CA SER A 826 -1.34 14.17 -2.61
C SER A 826 -0.27 15.26 -2.41
N HIS A 827 -0.54 16.20 -1.50
CA HIS A 827 0.38 17.28 -1.15
C HIS A 827 0.49 17.43 0.37
N LEU A 828 1.71 17.42 0.90
CA LEU A 828 1.98 17.60 2.33
C LEU A 828 1.67 19.04 2.77
N LEU A 829 1.08 19.20 3.95
CA LEU A 829 0.77 20.52 4.49
C LEU A 829 1.88 20.96 5.45
N GLU A 830 2.37 22.17 5.26
CA GLU A 830 3.38 22.75 6.13
C GLU A 830 2.79 23.18 7.49
N PRO A 831 3.59 23.09 8.57
CA PRO A 831 3.19 23.59 9.88
C PRO A 831 2.97 25.11 9.84
N THR A 832 1.93 25.58 10.53
CA THR A 832 1.61 27.01 10.52
C THR A 832 2.68 27.81 11.30
N PRO A 833 3.35 28.81 10.69
CA PRO A 833 4.50 29.48 11.31
C PRO A 833 4.17 30.33 12.56
N ASN A 834 2.89 30.52 12.90
CA ASN A 834 2.45 31.43 13.96
C ASN A 834 1.84 30.78 15.22
N GLY A 835 1.94 29.45 15.37
CA GLY A 835 1.39 28.74 16.54
C GLY A 835 1.94 29.21 17.91
N ALA A 836 3.12 29.83 17.93
CA ALA A 836 3.75 30.35 19.14
C ALA A 836 3.20 31.72 19.61
N LYS A 837 2.52 32.50 18.74
CA LYS A 837 1.99 33.83 19.07
C LYS A 837 0.49 33.86 19.39
N LEU A 838 -0.16 32.69 19.53
CA LEU A 838 -1.58 32.61 19.90
C LEU A 838 -1.83 32.68 21.42
N HIS A 839 -0.78 32.72 22.25
CA HIS A 839 -0.90 32.99 23.68
C HIS A 839 -0.80 34.49 23.93
N GLY A 840 -1.95 35.16 23.94
CA GLY A 840 -2.06 36.50 24.49
C GLY A 840 -1.89 36.45 26.01
N SER A 841 -0.65 36.47 26.49
CA SER A 841 -0.36 36.86 27.86
C SER A 841 -0.63 38.36 28.01
N ARG A 842 -1.88 38.71 28.36
CA ARG A 842 -2.13 39.97 29.09
C ARG A 842 -1.61 39.79 30.52
N ALA A 843 -0.29 39.80 30.67
CA ALA A 843 0.31 40.20 31.93
C ALA A 843 0.45 41.72 31.86
N ILE A 844 -0.61 42.43 32.29
CA ILE A 844 -0.49 43.84 32.64
C ILE A 844 0.41 43.87 33.87
N LEU A 845 1.68 44.13 33.66
CA LEU A 845 2.65 44.39 34.72
C LEU A 845 2.41 45.84 35.17
N LEU A 846 1.45 46.03 36.08
CA LEU A 846 1.35 47.24 36.89
C LEU A 846 2.54 47.19 37.86
N VAL A 847 3.60 47.91 37.53
CA VAL A 847 4.69 48.21 38.47
C VAL A 847 4.21 49.32 39.40
N PRO A 848 4.15 49.13 40.74
CA PRO A 848 3.95 50.24 41.65
C PRO A 848 5.29 50.95 41.86
N LEU A 849 5.38 52.17 41.34
CA LEU A 849 6.44 53.13 41.61
C LEU A 849 6.24 53.70 43.02
N THR A 850 6.81 53.06 44.05
CA THR A 850 7.02 53.69 45.36
C THR A 850 8.29 53.12 46.02
N LEU A 851 9.08 54.02 46.60
CA LEU A 851 10.39 53.83 47.25
C LEU A 851 11.60 53.74 46.33
N PHE A 852 12.16 54.91 45.96
CA PHE A 852 13.57 55.26 46.21
C PHE A 852 13.75 56.77 45.96
N LEU A 853 13.19 57.55 46.87
CA LEU A 853 13.58 58.93 47.11
C LEU A 853 14.23 58.91 48.49
N VAL A 854 15.57 59.00 48.53
CA VAL A 854 16.41 59.62 49.57
C VAL A 854 17.87 59.19 49.34
N CYS A 855 18.76 60.19 49.40
CA CYS A 855 20.22 60.19 49.30
C CYS A 855 20.78 60.20 47.86
N ASN A 856 20.84 61.38 47.25
CA ASN A 856 21.95 62.36 47.33
C ASN A 856 23.09 62.00 46.37
N ILE A 857 23.21 62.74 45.26
CA ILE A 857 24.21 63.82 45.06
C ILE A 857 25.64 63.24 45.06
N VAL A 858 26.35 63.47 43.94
CA VAL A 858 27.80 63.77 43.80
C VAL A 858 28.41 63.05 42.59
N VAL A 859 28.89 63.88 41.64
CA VAL A 859 30.01 63.67 40.68
C VAL A 859 29.69 62.87 39.40
N SER A 860 29.47 63.55 38.26
CA SER A 860 30.47 64.08 37.29
C SER A 860 30.56 63.11 36.09
N SER A 861 29.91 63.42 34.97
CA SER A 861 30.46 64.13 33.79
C SER A 861 31.43 63.29 32.96
N TYR A 862 31.30 63.42 31.61
CA TYR A 862 32.18 62.92 30.53
C TYR A 862 31.98 61.41 30.16
N ILE A 863 31.89 60.89 28.93
CA ILE A 863 32.19 61.27 27.51
C ILE A 863 31.46 60.22 26.61
N ILE A 864 30.64 60.56 25.62
CA ILE A 864 30.89 60.79 24.17
C ILE A 864 31.53 59.61 23.37
N LYS A 865 30.76 59.13 22.37
CA LYS A 865 31.10 58.46 21.06
C LYS A 865 31.87 57.12 21.11
N TYR A 866 31.50 56.07 20.37
CA TYR A 866 31.11 56.01 18.94
C TYR A 866 29.91 55.11 18.67
#